data_AF-A0A7J6CWF7-F1
#
_entry.id   AF-A0A7J6CWF7-F1
#
_cell.length_a   1.000
_cell.length_b   1.000
_cell.length_c   1.000
_cell.angle_alpha   90.00
_cell.angle_beta   90.00
_cell.angle_gamma   90.00
#
_symmetry.space_group_name_H-M   'P 1'
#
loop_
_entity.id
_entity.type
_entity.pdbx_description
1 polymer ?
#
loop_
_entity_poly.entity_id
_entity_poly.type
_entity_poly.pdbx_seq_one_letter_code
_entity_poly.pdbx_strand_id
1 'polypeptide(L)'
;MLDENKMTATSYRALFLKHFPENAALWGKTNQSSEYAGNTYSSSTLAIDGLLNTWSHTDTETDPWWRVDLLKVYRVNRVTITNRNGFAYRINGAVIRIGNFLDVYSNTICAVISTLAVSATATFSCNGMVGRYMIVHIPGDEKILTLAEVGVYGYLAGNRAVGGAVIQSSTFASWFAEKAVDSNRGFQQLNTACTSTLNETNPWWRLDLHDVHRVSEVVITNRKYSYAERINGADIRIGNSLENNGNNNPICAVIPAIPAGESYSYSCNGMEGRHVTVHIPGDWKTLSLCEVEVYGYLAGLFSVQQQTGATKENLAQKGTATQSSTRYSLQSAERAIDGGKDSSISSSSCATTNWESHPWWRLDLQVSVYQVNIVVVYRDDSFPGKMKNIQVKFGNSLQNNGNNNPSCAVISSDAAANRVIYFCSDWEGRYVNVFYNDWWTWISVCEVEVYETDSSKQLFMKIVFNSTADLSEQTVSDNLLKELKSAMAVRGITNVTLSWSQTPEKVMIHNQRAKENLARRGTATQSTVLDDLSADRAIDGGKDISMSSGSCAVTHMEPRPWWRLDLQAAYRVSIVVVTYRQDCCPDSRKDFEIRFGNSLLDERYYSPSCAVISSDSAANSVTYSCSDREGRYVLIHRFIKALFLCEVEVYESDISMRSFMKIVFNSTTNLSNQTVTDIVLKELKSAMAVRGITNVTLSWSQTPEKIAAEADFLSLSEE
;
A
#
# COMPACT_ATOMS: atom_id res chain seq x y z
N MET A 1 9.08 -39.41 -8.83
CA MET A 1 10.04 -39.32 -7.72
C MET A 1 11.10 -38.30 -8.12
N LEU A 2 10.87 -37.04 -7.76
CA LEU A 2 11.80 -35.92 -7.87
C LEU A 2 11.72 -35.21 -6.51
N ASP A 3 12.87 -34.98 -5.89
CA ASP A 3 13.02 -34.63 -4.48
C ASP A 3 13.09 -33.10 -4.34
N GLU A 4 11.95 -32.47 -4.02
CA GLU A 4 11.82 -31.04 -3.71
C GLU A 4 12.05 -30.81 -2.21
N ASN A 5 13.31 -30.60 -1.80
CA ASN A 5 13.59 -30.09 -0.46
C ASN A 5 14.94 -29.36 -0.42
N LYS A 6 14.89 -28.02 -0.55
CA LYS A 6 15.72 -26.99 0.11
C LYS A 6 15.81 -25.72 -0.76
N MET A 7 14.85 -24.81 -0.61
CA MET A 7 15.02 -23.39 -0.90
C MET A 7 14.77 -22.61 0.40
N THR A 8 15.73 -21.80 0.82
CA THR A 8 15.72 -21.05 2.09
C THR A 8 15.05 -19.68 1.96
N ALA A 9 14.42 -19.26 3.06
CA ALA A 9 13.43 -18.18 3.19
C ALA A 9 13.90 -16.73 2.91
N THR A 10 15.09 -16.51 2.37
CA THR A 10 15.64 -15.14 2.17
C THR A 10 15.34 -14.57 0.78
N SER A 11 14.97 -15.41 -0.20
CA SER A 11 14.75 -15.00 -1.59
C SER A 11 13.36 -14.41 -1.88
N TYR A 12 12.43 -14.37 -0.91
CA TYR A 12 11.07 -13.86 -1.12
C TYR A 12 10.89 -12.34 -0.89
N ARG A 13 11.82 -11.65 -0.21
CA ARG A 13 11.59 -10.25 0.21
C ARG A 13 11.73 -9.19 -0.88
N ALA A 14 12.40 -9.48 -2.00
CA ALA A 14 12.71 -8.45 -3.01
C ALA A 14 11.79 -8.44 -4.24
N LEU A 15 10.78 -9.32 -4.32
CA LEU A 15 9.89 -9.46 -5.50
C LEU A 15 8.42 -9.09 -5.26
N PHE A 16 8.00 -8.77 -4.03
CA PHE A 16 6.63 -8.36 -3.73
C PHE A 16 6.56 -6.89 -3.30
N LEU A 17 6.55 -5.97 -4.27
CA LEU A 17 5.97 -4.62 -4.12
C LEU A 17 5.56 -4.01 -5.48
N LYS A 18 5.16 -4.85 -6.44
CA LYS A 18 4.23 -4.42 -7.51
C LYS A 18 2.87 -5.05 -7.21
N HIS A 19 2.07 -4.36 -6.40
CA HIS A 19 0.64 -4.64 -6.31
C HIS A 19 0.03 -4.41 -7.70
N PHE A 20 -0.22 -5.48 -8.44
CA PHE A 20 -1.08 -5.40 -9.61
C PHE A 20 -2.51 -5.58 -9.09
N PRO A 21 -3.35 -4.53 -9.06
CA PRO A 21 -4.75 -4.69 -8.69
C PRO A 21 -5.36 -5.78 -9.59
N GLU A 22 -6.08 -6.71 -8.99
CA GLU A 22 -6.75 -7.79 -9.69
C GLU A 22 -8.02 -7.26 -10.41
N ASN A 23 -8.53 -7.98 -11.40
CA ASN A 23 -9.65 -7.54 -12.23
C ASN A 23 -11.01 -7.70 -11.50
N ALA A 24 -11.50 -6.60 -10.91
CA ALA A 24 -12.82 -6.40 -10.29
C ALA A 24 -14.02 -6.94 -11.09
N ALA A 25 -13.93 -6.90 -12.41
CA ALA A 25 -15.04 -7.30 -13.27
C ALA A 25 -15.32 -8.80 -13.25
N LEU A 26 -14.29 -9.64 -13.02
CA LEU A 26 -14.41 -11.11 -13.04
C LEU A 26 -15.35 -11.66 -11.95
N TRP A 27 -15.65 -10.86 -10.93
CA TRP A 27 -16.54 -11.23 -9.82
C TRP A 27 -17.90 -10.57 -9.91
N GLY A 28 -18.08 -9.68 -10.89
CA GLY A 28 -19.28 -8.88 -11.01
C GLY A 28 -20.43 -9.64 -11.66
N LYS A 29 -21.65 -9.12 -11.45
CA LYS A 29 -22.83 -9.57 -12.18
C LYS A 29 -23.06 -8.65 -13.36
N THR A 30 -23.11 -9.20 -14.55
CA THR A 30 -23.29 -8.42 -15.78
C THR A 30 -24.75 -8.33 -16.17
N ASN A 31 -25.09 -7.24 -16.85
CA ASN A 31 -26.35 -7.10 -17.57
C ASN A 31 -26.14 -6.16 -18.77
N GLN A 32 -27.03 -6.21 -19.75
CA GLN A 32 -27.00 -5.33 -20.91
C GLN A 32 -28.42 -4.92 -21.32
N SER A 33 -28.53 -3.87 -22.13
CA SER A 33 -29.82 -3.29 -22.56
C SER A 33 -30.72 -4.29 -23.28
N SER A 34 -30.14 -5.14 -24.12
CA SER A 34 -30.81 -6.18 -24.89
C SER A 34 -29.84 -7.33 -25.18
N GLU A 35 -30.34 -8.55 -25.40
CA GLU A 35 -29.52 -9.68 -25.84
C GLU A 35 -29.89 -10.06 -27.27
N TYR A 36 -28.93 -9.97 -28.19
CA TYR A 36 -29.17 -10.30 -29.59
C TYR A 36 -29.62 -11.75 -29.77
N ALA A 37 -30.84 -11.95 -30.26
CA ALA A 37 -31.51 -13.25 -30.34
C ALA A 37 -30.98 -14.19 -31.46
N GLY A 38 -30.05 -13.74 -32.29
CA GLY A 38 -29.57 -14.48 -33.47
C GLY A 38 -28.53 -15.57 -33.20
N ASN A 39 -28.06 -15.76 -31.95
CA ASN A 39 -27.07 -16.79 -31.60
C ASN A 39 -27.05 -17.07 -30.08
N THR A 40 -26.72 -18.29 -29.64
CA THR A 40 -26.51 -18.72 -28.24
C THR A 40 -25.29 -18.08 -27.54
N TYR A 41 -24.57 -17.17 -28.21
CA TYR A 41 -23.30 -16.57 -27.75
C TYR A 41 -23.36 -15.02 -27.73
N SER A 42 -24.44 -14.44 -27.20
CA SER A 42 -24.63 -12.97 -27.09
C SER A 42 -24.74 -12.45 -25.66
N SER A 43 -24.66 -13.34 -24.65
CA SER A 43 -24.91 -13.00 -23.25
C SER A 43 -23.92 -11.96 -22.71
N SER A 44 -24.41 -11.10 -21.81
CA SER A 44 -23.59 -10.08 -21.14
C SER A 44 -22.38 -10.65 -20.39
N THR A 45 -22.44 -11.91 -19.93
CA THR A 45 -21.39 -12.57 -19.15
C THR A 45 -20.13 -12.87 -19.95
N LEU A 46 -20.23 -12.96 -21.27
CA LEU A 46 -19.10 -13.25 -22.16
C LEU A 46 -18.04 -12.14 -22.14
N ALA A 47 -18.39 -10.93 -21.73
CA ALA A 47 -17.44 -9.83 -21.63
C ALA A 47 -16.53 -9.91 -20.39
N ILE A 48 -16.70 -10.90 -19.51
CA ILE A 48 -15.88 -11.09 -18.29
C ILE A 48 -15.50 -12.57 -18.08
N ASP A 49 -15.57 -13.40 -19.12
CA ASP A 49 -15.33 -14.85 -19.03
C ASP A 49 -13.84 -15.21 -19.13
N GLY A 50 -12.97 -14.24 -19.45
CA GLY A 50 -11.53 -14.40 -19.62
C GLY A 50 -11.13 -14.92 -21.00
N LEU A 51 -12.06 -15.01 -21.95
CA LEU A 51 -11.83 -15.52 -23.30
C LEU A 51 -11.93 -14.39 -24.34
N LEU A 52 -10.80 -14.08 -24.99
CA LEU A 52 -10.75 -12.96 -25.96
C LEU A 52 -11.45 -13.26 -27.30
N ASN A 53 -12.05 -14.44 -27.46
CA ASN A 53 -12.71 -14.90 -28.68
C ASN A 53 -14.24 -15.05 -28.54
N THR A 54 -14.80 -14.77 -27.37
CA THR A 54 -16.24 -14.59 -27.13
C THR A 54 -16.55 -13.09 -27.03
N TRP A 55 -17.83 -12.71 -27.09
CA TRP A 55 -18.24 -11.31 -26.92
C TRP A 55 -19.70 -11.18 -26.49
N SER A 56 -20.00 -10.16 -25.70
CA SER A 56 -21.37 -9.69 -25.50
C SER A 56 -21.91 -9.03 -26.77
N HIS A 57 -23.24 -9.05 -26.95
CA HIS A 57 -23.88 -8.45 -28.14
C HIS A 57 -25.31 -7.98 -27.86
N THR A 58 -25.55 -6.68 -28.00
CA THR A 58 -26.89 -6.08 -27.94
C THR A 58 -27.63 -6.17 -29.28
N ASP A 59 -28.95 -5.98 -29.27
CA ASP A 59 -29.69 -5.68 -30.50
C ASP A 59 -29.29 -4.32 -31.08
N THR A 60 -29.81 -4.01 -32.27
CA THR A 60 -29.73 -2.66 -32.83
C THR A 60 -30.77 -1.79 -32.16
N GLU A 61 -30.33 -0.81 -31.37
CA GLU A 61 -31.20 0.01 -30.54
C GLU A 61 -30.60 1.42 -30.31
N THR A 62 -31.37 2.30 -29.68
CA THR A 62 -30.89 3.61 -29.23
C THR A 62 -30.17 3.47 -27.89
N ASP A 63 -28.99 4.08 -27.77
CA ASP A 63 -28.19 4.11 -26.54
C ASP A 63 -27.93 2.74 -25.87
N PRO A 64 -27.47 1.70 -26.61
CA PRO A 64 -27.19 0.39 -26.03
C PRO A 64 -26.11 0.48 -24.95
N TRP A 65 -26.28 -0.31 -23.89
CA TRP A 65 -25.38 -0.32 -22.74
C TRP A 65 -25.09 -1.73 -22.25
N TRP A 66 -23.90 -1.89 -21.69
CA TRP A 66 -23.45 -3.05 -20.94
C TRP A 66 -22.95 -2.58 -19.58
N ARG A 67 -23.27 -3.32 -18.51
CA ARG A 67 -22.92 -2.98 -17.14
C ARG A 67 -22.41 -4.19 -16.40
N VAL A 68 -21.40 -3.97 -15.56
CA VAL A 68 -21.01 -4.89 -14.50
C VAL A 68 -21.30 -4.27 -13.14
N ASP A 69 -22.04 -4.99 -12.30
CA ASP A 69 -22.15 -4.75 -10.86
C ASP A 69 -20.97 -5.44 -10.16
N LEU A 70 -20.01 -4.65 -9.69
CA LEU A 70 -18.83 -5.12 -8.96
C LEU A 70 -19.16 -5.65 -7.55
N LEU A 71 -20.44 -5.64 -7.17
CA LEU A 71 -21.02 -6.07 -5.89
C LEU A 71 -20.67 -5.19 -4.70
N LYS A 72 -19.53 -4.49 -4.75
CA LYS A 72 -19.07 -3.49 -3.77
C LYS A 72 -18.58 -2.23 -4.48
N VAL A 73 -18.37 -1.18 -3.69
CA VAL A 73 -17.84 0.09 -4.19
C VAL A 73 -16.31 0.00 -4.30
N TYR A 74 -15.78 0.21 -5.50
CA TYR A 74 -14.35 0.23 -5.77
C TYR A 74 -13.86 1.64 -6.08
N ARG A 75 -12.63 1.92 -5.70
CA ARG A 75 -11.80 3.00 -6.24
C ARG A 75 -11.06 2.47 -7.47
N VAL A 76 -11.62 2.74 -8.63
CA VAL A 76 -11.17 2.23 -9.93
C VAL A 76 -10.07 3.11 -10.49
N ASN A 77 -8.87 2.54 -10.63
CA ASN A 77 -7.70 3.21 -11.18
C ASN A 77 -7.68 3.14 -12.71
N ARG A 78 -8.01 1.97 -13.29
CA ARG A 78 -8.11 1.81 -14.74
C ARG A 78 -9.16 0.78 -15.15
N VAL A 79 -9.60 0.89 -16.39
CA VAL A 79 -10.45 -0.09 -17.06
C VAL A 79 -9.76 -0.56 -18.33
N THR A 80 -9.88 -1.84 -18.67
CA THR A 80 -9.47 -2.37 -19.98
C THR A 80 -10.68 -2.80 -20.76
N ILE A 81 -10.68 -2.52 -22.07
CA ILE A 81 -11.72 -2.97 -22.99
C ILE A 81 -11.04 -3.67 -24.17
N THR A 82 -11.45 -4.90 -24.44
CA THR A 82 -11.05 -5.65 -25.63
C THR A 82 -12.18 -5.62 -26.65
N ASN A 83 -11.85 -5.20 -27.88
CA ASN A 83 -12.81 -5.15 -28.97
C ASN A 83 -13.02 -6.52 -29.61
N ARG A 84 -14.17 -6.69 -30.28
CA ARG A 84 -14.54 -7.90 -31.01
C ARG A 84 -13.60 -8.20 -32.19
N ASN A 85 -13.45 -9.48 -32.49
CA ASN A 85 -12.91 -9.95 -33.76
C ASN A 85 -13.94 -9.75 -34.91
N GLY A 86 -13.75 -8.70 -35.71
CA GLY A 86 -14.67 -8.26 -36.75
C GLY A 86 -15.66 -7.18 -36.29
N PHE A 87 -16.14 -6.35 -37.22
CA PHE A 87 -17.06 -5.21 -36.96
C PHE A 87 -16.57 -4.22 -35.88
N ALA A 88 -15.25 -4.11 -35.70
CA ALA A 88 -14.62 -3.30 -34.65
C ALA A 88 -15.05 -1.83 -34.63
N TYR A 89 -15.45 -1.27 -35.78
CA TYR A 89 -15.94 0.11 -35.89
C TYR A 89 -17.21 0.38 -35.07
N ARG A 90 -17.96 -0.65 -34.65
CA ARG A 90 -19.20 -0.50 -33.87
C ARG A 90 -18.97 0.15 -32.50
N ILE A 91 -17.80 -0.04 -31.89
CA ILE A 91 -17.48 0.53 -30.57
C ILE A 91 -17.10 2.02 -30.62
N ASN A 92 -16.92 2.59 -31.82
CA ASN A 92 -16.48 3.98 -31.98
C ASN A 92 -17.50 4.93 -31.33
N GLY A 93 -17.01 5.79 -30.44
CA GLY A 93 -17.83 6.72 -29.67
C GLY A 93 -18.41 6.13 -28.37
N ALA A 94 -18.08 4.89 -28.00
CA ALA A 94 -18.51 4.32 -26.73
C ALA A 94 -17.97 5.13 -25.53
N VAL A 95 -18.74 5.21 -24.46
CA VAL A 95 -18.41 5.96 -23.24
C VAL A 95 -18.38 5.01 -22.06
N ILE A 96 -17.26 5.03 -21.33
CA ILE A 96 -17.05 4.27 -20.09
C ILE A 96 -17.45 5.16 -18.92
N ARG A 97 -18.31 4.66 -18.04
CA ARG A 97 -18.79 5.36 -16.83
C ARG A 97 -18.57 4.51 -15.58
N ILE A 98 -18.29 5.18 -14.46
CA ILE A 98 -18.10 4.56 -13.15
C ILE A 98 -18.95 5.31 -12.12
N GLY A 99 -19.66 4.58 -11.27
CA GLY A 99 -20.38 5.18 -10.15
C GLY A 99 -21.23 4.19 -9.38
N ASN A 100 -22.18 4.69 -8.59
CA ASN A 100 -22.98 3.89 -7.65
C ASN A 100 -24.46 3.79 -8.05
N PHE A 101 -24.82 4.21 -9.26
CA PHE A 101 -26.20 4.24 -9.73
C PHE A 101 -26.45 3.19 -10.81
N LEU A 102 -27.65 2.60 -10.78
CA LEU A 102 -28.07 1.69 -11.86
C LEU A 102 -28.35 2.44 -13.16
N ASP A 103 -28.85 3.67 -13.05
CA ASP A 103 -29.03 4.56 -14.19
C ASP A 103 -27.70 4.91 -14.84
N VAL A 104 -27.60 4.78 -16.17
CA VAL A 104 -26.35 4.95 -16.92
C VAL A 104 -25.79 6.36 -16.76
N TYR A 105 -26.64 7.37 -16.91
CA TYR A 105 -26.22 8.77 -17.05
C TYR A 105 -25.91 9.46 -15.72
N SER A 106 -26.41 8.90 -14.61
CA SER A 106 -26.09 9.31 -13.24
C SER A 106 -24.66 8.96 -12.79
N ASN A 107 -23.92 8.15 -13.58
CA ASN A 107 -22.55 7.76 -13.28
C ASN A 107 -21.51 8.64 -14.01
N THR A 108 -20.34 8.84 -13.39
CA THR A 108 -19.29 9.72 -13.90
C THR A 108 -18.59 9.12 -15.10
N ILE A 109 -18.28 9.93 -16.12
CA ILE A 109 -17.53 9.47 -17.30
C ILE A 109 -16.07 9.23 -16.90
N CYS A 110 -15.59 7.99 -17.09
CA CYS A 110 -14.17 7.65 -17.02
C CYS A 110 -13.44 8.01 -18.31
N ALA A 111 -13.94 7.54 -19.46
CA ALA A 111 -13.28 7.74 -20.75
C ALA A 111 -14.27 7.62 -21.91
N VAL A 112 -13.83 8.09 -23.08
CA VAL A 112 -14.53 7.90 -24.37
C VAL A 112 -13.61 7.11 -25.29
N ILE A 113 -14.14 6.04 -25.89
CA ILE A 113 -13.46 5.21 -26.87
C ILE A 113 -13.67 5.84 -28.24
N SER A 114 -12.71 6.62 -28.71
CA SER A 114 -12.78 7.23 -30.05
C SER A 114 -12.79 6.17 -31.14
N THR A 115 -11.78 5.30 -31.15
CA THR A 115 -11.66 4.14 -32.03
C THR A 115 -10.90 3.02 -31.33
N LEU A 116 -11.23 1.76 -31.62
CA LEU A 116 -10.46 0.61 -31.14
C LEU A 116 -10.37 -0.45 -32.23
N ALA A 117 -9.15 -0.88 -32.57
CA ALA A 117 -8.92 -1.83 -33.65
C ALA A 117 -9.48 -3.23 -33.35
N VAL A 118 -9.61 -4.06 -34.38
CA VAL A 118 -10.07 -5.45 -34.28
C VAL A 118 -9.23 -6.21 -33.26
N SER A 119 -9.89 -6.88 -32.31
CA SER A 119 -9.23 -7.67 -31.24
C SER A 119 -8.20 -6.92 -30.39
N ALA A 120 -8.17 -5.59 -30.45
CA ALA A 120 -7.27 -4.79 -29.64
C ALA A 120 -7.83 -4.59 -28.23
N THR A 121 -6.93 -4.63 -27.23
CA THR A 121 -7.22 -4.25 -25.85
C THR A 121 -6.68 -2.86 -25.58
N ALA A 122 -7.56 -1.92 -25.23
CA ALA A 122 -7.18 -0.60 -24.75
C ALA A 122 -7.30 -0.50 -23.23
N THR A 123 -6.42 0.29 -22.63
CA THR A 123 -6.44 0.60 -21.19
C THR A 123 -6.80 2.08 -21.01
N PHE A 124 -7.75 2.36 -20.14
CA PHE A 124 -8.25 3.71 -19.83
C PHE A 124 -7.99 4.02 -18.36
N SER A 125 -7.32 5.13 -18.07
CA SER A 125 -7.15 5.59 -16.70
C SER A 125 -8.43 6.24 -16.20
N CYS A 126 -8.95 5.77 -15.06
CA CYS A 126 -10.12 6.35 -14.40
C CYS A 126 -9.73 7.15 -13.14
N ASN A 127 -8.42 7.36 -12.90
CA ASN A 127 -7.89 8.26 -11.86
C ASN A 127 -8.50 8.04 -10.45
N GLY A 128 -8.81 6.79 -10.10
CA GLY A 128 -9.37 6.45 -8.79
C GLY A 128 -10.84 6.84 -8.63
N MET A 129 -11.64 6.82 -9.71
CA MET A 129 -13.09 7.01 -9.64
C MET A 129 -13.75 5.98 -8.71
N VAL A 130 -14.69 6.43 -7.89
CA VAL A 130 -15.36 5.57 -6.91
C VAL A 130 -16.71 5.10 -7.46
N GLY A 131 -16.90 3.79 -7.58
CA GLY A 131 -18.15 3.22 -8.07
C GLY A 131 -18.29 1.72 -7.85
N ARG A 132 -19.53 1.27 -7.66
CA ARG A 132 -19.96 -0.13 -7.67
C ARG A 132 -20.27 -0.64 -9.06
N TYR A 133 -20.70 0.23 -9.96
CA TYR A 133 -21.04 -0.11 -11.34
C TYR A 133 -20.01 0.47 -12.29
N MET A 134 -19.56 -0.36 -13.23
CA MET A 134 -18.87 0.09 -14.43
C MET A 134 -19.78 -0.16 -15.62
N ILE A 135 -20.01 0.88 -16.42
CA ILE A 135 -20.95 0.87 -17.53
C ILE A 135 -20.22 1.30 -18.80
N VAL A 136 -20.45 0.59 -19.89
CA VAL A 136 -20.07 1.00 -21.25
C VAL A 136 -21.35 1.21 -22.03
N HIS A 137 -21.55 2.39 -22.63
CA HIS A 137 -22.71 2.67 -23.47
C HIS A 137 -22.29 3.40 -24.75
N ILE A 138 -23.08 3.29 -25.82
CA ILE A 138 -22.84 4.00 -27.09
C ILE A 138 -24.00 4.94 -27.35
N PRO A 139 -23.80 6.27 -27.25
CA PRO A 139 -24.89 7.20 -27.52
C PRO A 139 -25.26 7.25 -29.01
N GLY A 140 -26.55 7.38 -29.28
CA GLY A 140 -27.14 7.56 -30.61
C GLY A 140 -28.09 6.43 -31.02
N ASP A 141 -28.77 6.66 -32.13
CA ASP A 141 -29.72 5.72 -32.73
C ASP A 141 -29.02 4.64 -33.55
N GLU A 142 -29.70 3.49 -33.68
CA GLU A 142 -29.27 2.33 -34.48
C GLU A 142 -27.84 1.85 -34.15
N LYS A 143 -27.50 1.86 -32.85
CA LYS A 143 -26.20 1.40 -32.35
C LYS A 143 -26.25 -0.06 -31.93
N ILE A 144 -25.07 -0.69 -31.92
CA ILE A 144 -24.86 -2.06 -31.47
C ILE A 144 -23.61 -2.06 -30.60
N LEU A 145 -23.73 -2.52 -29.35
CA LEU A 145 -22.59 -2.65 -28.45
C LEU A 145 -22.12 -4.12 -28.41
N THR A 146 -20.83 -4.32 -28.65
CA THR A 146 -20.16 -5.62 -28.50
C THR A 146 -18.85 -5.45 -27.75
N LEU A 147 -18.65 -6.25 -26.70
CA LEU A 147 -17.42 -6.24 -25.88
C LEU A 147 -16.88 -7.65 -25.79
N ALA A 148 -15.61 -7.85 -26.13
CA ALA A 148 -14.98 -9.17 -26.06
C ALA A 148 -14.52 -9.49 -24.63
N GLU A 149 -13.84 -8.53 -23.99
CA GLU A 149 -13.38 -8.69 -22.61
C GLU A 149 -13.30 -7.32 -21.94
N VAL A 150 -13.62 -7.29 -20.65
CA VAL A 150 -13.69 -6.08 -19.83
C VAL A 150 -12.94 -6.32 -18.53
N GLY A 151 -11.99 -5.43 -18.25
CA GLY A 151 -11.27 -5.41 -16.98
C GLY A 151 -11.53 -4.14 -16.20
N VAL A 152 -11.78 -4.26 -14.90
CA VAL A 152 -11.91 -3.13 -13.98
C VAL A 152 -10.87 -3.30 -12.88
N TYR A 153 -9.96 -2.36 -12.74
CA TYR A 153 -8.82 -2.50 -11.84
C TYR A 153 -8.81 -1.38 -10.81
N GLY A 154 -8.83 -1.76 -9.55
CA GLY A 154 -8.95 -0.84 -8.43
C GLY A 154 -8.84 -1.56 -7.10
N TYR A 155 -9.17 -0.85 -6.03
CA TYR A 155 -9.24 -1.38 -4.66
C TYR A 155 -10.57 -1.01 -4.03
N LEU A 156 -10.98 -1.71 -2.98
CA LEU A 156 -12.26 -1.42 -2.31
C LEU A 156 -12.23 -0.03 -1.66
N ALA A 157 -13.21 0.80 -1.98
CA ALA A 157 -13.27 2.17 -1.48
C ALA A 157 -13.57 2.17 0.03
N GLY A 158 -12.74 2.86 0.82
CA GLY A 158 -12.93 2.97 2.28
C GLY A 158 -12.40 1.79 3.11
N ASN A 159 -11.88 0.73 2.47
CA ASN A 159 -11.23 -0.37 3.19
C ASN A 159 -9.87 0.10 3.75
N ARG A 160 -9.76 0.16 5.07
CA ARG A 160 -8.55 0.56 5.82
C ARG A 160 -7.51 -0.55 5.95
N ALA A 161 -7.85 -1.78 5.54
CA ALA A 161 -6.96 -2.92 5.67
C ALA A 161 -5.97 -3.08 4.51
N VAL A 162 -6.25 -2.52 3.34
CA VAL A 162 -5.50 -2.77 2.09
C VAL A 162 -4.01 -2.46 2.26
N GLY A 163 -3.17 -3.46 2.01
CA GLY A 163 -1.71 -3.34 2.13
C GLY A 163 -1.22 -3.08 3.57
N GLY A 164 -2.07 -3.27 4.58
CA GLY A 164 -1.75 -3.07 5.99
C GLY A 164 -0.75 -4.07 6.53
N ALA A 165 -0.11 -3.74 7.65
CA ALA A 165 0.84 -4.62 8.31
C ALA A 165 0.08 -5.74 9.04
N VAL A 166 0.25 -6.98 8.56
CA VAL A 166 -0.49 -8.14 9.07
C VAL A 166 0.45 -9.26 9.49
N ILE A 167 0.04 -10.01 10.50
CA ILE A 167 0.73 -11.20 10.97
C ILE A 167 -0.28 -12.26 11.40
N GLN A 168 0.16 -13.52 11.47
CA GLN A 168 -0.66 -14.65 11.93
C GLN A 168 0.14 -15.55 12.86
N SER A 169 -0.55 -16.35 13.67
CA SER A 169 0.04 -17.23 14.70
C SER A 169 1.05 -18.23 14.14
N SER A 170 0.76 -18.80 12.97
CA SER A 170 1.66 -19.66 12.20
C SER A 170 1.30 -19.61 10.72
N THR A 171 2.18 -20.06 9.84
CA THR A 171 1.94 -20.04 8.38
C THR A 171 2.03 -21.43 7.79
N PHE A 172 0.97 -21.85 7.09
CA PHE A 172 0.97 -23.08 6.31
C PHE A 172 1.51 -22.83 4.90
N ALA A 173 2.69 -23.37 4.60
CA ALA A 173 3.35 -23.24 3.30
C ALA A 173 3.44 -21.78 2.81
N SER A 174 2.80 -21.45 1.69
CA SER A 174 2.79 -20.11 1.07
C SER A 174 1.52 -19.29 1.35
N TRP A 175 0.71 -19.69 2.34
CA TRP A 175 -0.55 -19.03 2.70
C TRP A 175 -0.32 -17.92 3.74
N PHE A 176 0.50 -16.93 3.34
CA PHE A 176 0.96 -15.85 4.20
C PHE A 176 -0.17 -14.91 4.64
N ALA A 177 0.01 -14.19 5.75
CA ALA A 177 -1.01 -13.33 6.36
C ALA A 177 -1.49 -12.19 5.45
N GLU A 178 -0.60 -11.70 4.59
CA GLU A 178 -0.81 -10.58 3.64
C GLU A 178 -1.91 -10.88 2.63
N LYS A 179 -2.22 -12.17 2.40
CA LYS A 179 -3.30 -12.61 1.51
C LYS A 179 -4.70 -12.26 1.97
N ALA A 180 -4.88 -11.82 3.21
CA ALA A 180 -6.16 -11.34 3.68
C ALA A 180 -6.39 -9.85 3.39
N VAL A 181 -5.39 -9.11 2.90
CA VAL A 181 -5.47 -7.65 2.72
C VAL A 181 -4.91 -7.17 1.39
N ASP A 182 -4.75 -8.08 0.43
CA ASP A 182 -4.24 -7.79 -0.91
C ASP A 182 -5.35 -7.45 -1.91
N SER A 183 -6.60 -7.30 -1.43
CA SER A 183 -7.79 -7.06 -2.26
C SER A 183 -8.08 -8.19 -3.26
N ASN A 184 -7.57 -9.40 -3.00
CA ASN A 184 -7.86 -10.62 -3.75
C ASN A 184 -8.67 -11.60 -2.90
N ARG A 185 -9.96 -11.74 -3.20
CA ARG A 185 -10.87 -12.64 -2.47
C ARG A 185 -10.66 -14.15 -2.70
N GLY A 186 -9.61 -14.55 -3.41
CA GLY A 186 -9.14 -15.93 -3.45
C GLY A 186 -9.83 -16.86 -4.46
N PHE A 187 -10.46 -16.32 -5.52
CA PHE A 187 -11.36 -17.11 -6.38
C PHE A 187 -10.73 -17.78 -7.62
N GLN A 188 -9.53 -17.39 -8.05
CA GLN A 188 -8.93 -17.92 -9.30
C GLN A 188 -7.62 -18.71 -9.14
N GLN A 189 -6.87 -18.55 -8.04
CA GLN A 189 -5.63 -19.30 -7.79
C GLN A 189 -5.80 -20.27 -6.63
N LEU A 190 -5.94 -21.56 -6.97
CA LEU A 190 -6.39 -22.64 -6.09
C LEU A 190 -5.55 -22.88 -4.82
N ASN A 191 -4.33 -22.34 -4.70
CA ASN A 191 -3.37 -22.76 -3.67
C ASN A 191 -2.63 -21.66 -2.90
N THR A 192 -2.83 -20.35 -3.17
CA THR A 192 -2.04 -19.28 -2.47
C THR A 192 -2.78 -17.94 -2.25
N ALA A 193 -4.06 -17.85 -2.60
CA ALA A 193 -4.79 -16.57 -2.58
C ALA A 193 -5.57 -16.31 -1.27
N CYS A 194 -5.39 -17.15 -0.25
CA CYS A 194 -5.94 -16.93 1.08
C CYS A 194 -4.82 -17.14 2.11
N THR A 195 -5.01 -16.62 3.33
CA THR A 195 -4.16 -16.93 4.48
C THR A 195 -4.49 -18.33 5.03
N SER A 196 -3.53 -18.96 5.69
CA SER A 196 -3.79 -20.19 6.45
C SER A 196 -2.76 -20.41 7.53
N THR A 197 -3.23 -20.70 8.73
CA THR A 197 -2.37 -21.15 9.84
C THR A 197 -2.07 -22.65 9.75
N LEU A 198 -1.11 -23.12 10.53
CA LEU A 198 -0.99 -24.55 10.82
C LEU A 198 -2.20 -25.02 11.65
N ASN A 199 -2.30 -26.33 11.81
CA ASN A 199 -3.24 -26.93 12.76
C ASN A 199 -2.68 -26.74 14.19
N GLU A 200 -3.33 -25.90 14.99
CA GLU A 200 -2.83 -25.48 16.30
C GLU A 200 -3.97 -25.08 17.26
N THR A 201 -3.63 -24.81 18.52
CA THR A 201 -4.56 -24.31 19.53
C THR A 201 -4.68 -22.79 19.43
N ASN A 202 -5.92 -22.28 19.41
CA ASN A 202 -6.24 -20.85 19.38
C ASN A 202 -5.54 -20.05 18.25
N PRO A 203 -5.62 -20.47 16.96
CA PRO A 203 -5.00 -19.74 15.86
C PRO A 203 -5.61 -18.35 15.70
N TRP A 204 -4.78 -17.39 15.29
CA TRP A 204 -5.18 -16.00 15.13
C TRP A 204 -4.48 -15.31 13.96
N TRP A 205 -5.14 -14.31 13.42
CA TRP A 205 -4.62 -13.39 12.40
C TRP A 205 -4.87 -11.96 12.90
N ARG A 206 -3.90 -11.05 12.74
CA ARG A 206 -4.01 -9.67 13.19
C ARG A 206 -3.54 -8.68 12.15
N LEU A 207 -4.31 -7.60 12.01
CA LEU A 207 -4.01 -6.39 11.28
C LEU A 207 -3.64 -5.25 12.23
N ASP A 208 -2.59 -4.51 11.88
CA ASP A 208 -2.27 -3.21 12.45
C ASP A 208 -2.67 -2.09 11.47
N LEU A 209 -3.64 -1.26 11.88
CA LEU A 209 -4.14 -0.12 11.11
C LEU A 209 -3.23 1.12 11.20
N HIS A 210 -2.09 1.00 11.89
CA HIS A 210 -1.12 2.06 12.25
C HIS A 210 -1.65 3.10 13.24
N ASP A 211 -2.87 3.60 13.01
CA ASP A 211 -3.56 4.57 13.86
C ASP A 211 -4.82 3.96 14.49
N VAL A 212 -5.30 4.59 15.56
CA VAL A 212 -6.54 4.18 16.24
C VAL A 212 -7.74 4.57 15.38
N HIS A 213 -8.60 3.61 15.05
CA HIS A 213 -9.81 3.81 14.27
C HIS A 213 -11.05 3.49 15.10
N ARG A 214 -12.15 4.22 14.89
CA ARG A 214 -13.50 3.75 15.19
C ARG A 214 -13.98 2.92 14.02
N VAL A 215 -13.91 1.61 14.19
CA VAL A 215 -14.28 0.61 13.19
C VAL A 215 -15.78 0.42 13.22
N SER A 216 -16.44 0.76 12.13
CA SER A 216 -17.89 0.58 11.96
C SER A 216 -18.25 -0.82 11.53
N GLU A 217 -17.41 -1.44 10.69
CA GLU A 217 -17.72 -2.69 10.02
C GLU A 217 -16.44 -3.46 9.67
N VAL A 218 -16.49 -4.79 9.82
CA VAL A 218 -15.48 -5.71 9.32
C VAL A 218 -16.14 -6.72 8.40
N VAL A 219 -15.59 -6.95 7.22
CA VAL A 219 -16.09 -7.92 6.25
C VAL A 219 -15.07 -9.04 6.08
N ILE A 220 -15.53 -10.28 6.23
CA ILE A 220 -14.68 -11.47 6.12
C ILE A 220 -15.10 -12.27 4.91
N THR A 221 -14.14 -12.63 4.06
CA THR A 221 -14.35 -13.54 2.93
C THR A 221 -13.77 -14.91 3.24
N ASN A 222 -14.61 -15.93 3.10
CA ASN A 222 -14.26 -17.32 3.40
C ASN A 222 -13.78 -18.08 2.15
N ARG A 223 -13.13 -19.23 2.38
CA ARG A 223 -12.59 -20.10 1.33
C ARG A 223 -13.69 -20.71 0.45
N LYS A 224 -13.47 -20.73 -0.87
CA LYS A 224 -14.46 -21.15 -1.90
C LYS A 224 -14.72 -22.65 -2.04
N TYR A 225 -13.67 -23.47 -2.06
CA TYR A 225 -13.79 -24.84 -2.59
C TYR A 225 -13.93 -25.93 -1.52
N SER A 226 -13.27 -25.76 -0.38
CA SER A 226 -13.24 -26.77 0.68
C SER A 226 -12.91 -26.14 2.02
N TYR A 227 -13.33 -26.81 3.09
CA TYR A 227 -13.03 -26.44 4.48
C TYR A 227 -13.59 -25.08 4.92
N ALA A 228 -14.68 -24.64 4.30
CA ALA A 228 -15.34 -23.38 4.65
C ALA A 228 -15.83 -23.40 6.11
N GLU A 229 -16.18 -24.57 6.65
CA GLU A 229 -16.63 -24.76 8.02
C GLU A 229 -15.55 -24.50 9.08
N ARG A 230 -14.27 -24.42 8.70
CA ARG A 230 -13.17 -24.21 9.67
C ARG A 230 -13.22 -22.86 10.37
N ILE A 231 -13.83 -21.85 9.74
CA ILE A 231 -14.00 -20.51 10.34
C ILE A 231 -15.12 -20.47 11.38
N ASN A 232 -15.95 -21.52 11.49
CA ASN A 232 -17.09 -21.53 12.40
C ASN A 232 -16.63 -21.40 13.86
N GLY A 233 -17.18 -20.41 14.54
CA GLY A 233 -16.81 -20.06 15.92
C GLY A 233 -15.63 -19.12 16.05
N ALA A 234 -15.07 -18.60 14.94
CA ALA A 234 -14.12 -17.51 14.98
C ALA A 234 -14.74 -16.25 15.59
N ASP A 235 -13.93 -15.43 16.26
CA ASP A 235 -14.33 -14.13 16.79
C ASP A 235 -13.45 -13.01 16.18
N ILE A 236 -14.07 -11.85 15.96
CA ILE A 236 -13.43 -10.62 15.49
C ILE A 236 -13.26 -9.72 16.70
N ARG A 237 -12.05 -9.25 16.97
CA ARG A 237 -11.71 -8.40 18.12
C ARG A 237 -11.06 -7.10 17.67
N ILE A 238 -11.40 -6.01 18.35
CA ILE A 238 -10.93 -4.67 18.00
C ILE A 238 -10.47 -3.95 19.26
N GLY A 239 -9.23 -3.44 19.24
CA GLY A 239 -8.71 -2.67 20.36
C GLY A 239 -7.28 -2.20 20.16
N ASN A 240 -6.72 -1.57 21.19
CA ASN A 240 -5.37 -0.99 21.17
C ASN A 240 -4.33 -1.87 21.88
N SER A 241 -4.75 -2.92 22.59
CA SER A 241 -3.83 -3.79 23.32
C SER A 241 -3.21 -4.84 22.39
N LEU A 242 -1.93 -5.11 22.61
CA LEU A 242 -1.20 -6.24 22.02
C LEU A 242 -1.03 -7.41 23.00
N GLU A 243 -1.58 -7.31 24.21
CA GLU A 243 -1.57 -8.39 25.17
C GLU A 243 -2.27 -9.63 24.59
N ASN A 244 -1.64 -10.81 24.77
CA ASN A 244 -2.06 -12.05 24.11
C ASN A 244 -2.26 -11.86 22.59
N ASN A 245 -1.34 -11.14 21.94
CA ASN A 245 -1.40 -10.78 20.53
C ASN A 245 -2.64 -9.97 20.11
N GLY A 246 -3.33 -9.33 21.06
CA GLY A 246 -4.59 -8.63 20.81
C GLY A 246 -5.83 -9.54 20.87
N ASN A 247 -5.67 -10.83 21.19
CA ASN A 247 -6.79 -11.76 21.42
C ASN A 247 -7.58 -11.43 22.70
N ASN A 248 -7.08 -10.55 23.56
CA ASN A 248 -7.79 -10.06 24.74
C ASN A 248 -8.64 -8.81 24.45
N ASN A 249 -8.55 -8.22 23.26
CA ASN A 249 -9.35 -7.05 22.91
C ASN A 249 -10.86 -7.40 22.89
N PRO A 250 -11.74 -6.41 23.09
CA PRO A 250 -13.19 -6.59 23.02
C PRO A 250 -13.64 -7.23 21.70
N ILE A 251 -14.62 -8.14 21.80
CA ILE A 251 -15.21 -8.84 20.65
C ILE A 251 -16.17 -7.88 19.93
N CYS A 252 -15.94 -7.66 18.63
CA CYS A 252 -16.90 -7.04 17.71
C CYS A 252 -18.01 -8.03 17.35
N ALA A 253 -17.65 -9.22 16.87
CA ALA A 253 -18.61 -10.22 16.43
C ALA A 253 -18.04 -11.64 16.55
N VAL A 254 -18.94 -12.61 16.65
CA VAL A 254 -18.63 -14.04 16.50
C VAL A 254 -19.16 -14.50 15.14
N ILE A 255 -18.36 -15.25 14.41
CA ILE A 255 -18.64 -15.80 13.09
C ILE A 255 -19.30 -17.18 13.26
N PRO A 256 -20.62 -17.30 13.12
CA PRO A 256 -21.29 -18.60 13.27
C PRO A 256 -20.93 -19.54 12.12
N ALA A 257 -21.03 -19.03 10.90
CA ALA A 257 -20.60 -19.66 9.66
C ALA A 257 -20.54 -18.59 8.56
N ILE A 258 -19.67 -18.82 7.57
CA ILE A 258 -19.69 -18.10 6.29
C ILE A 258 -19.69 -19.19 5.21
N PRO A 259 -20.67 -19.25 4.30
CA PRO A 259 -20.67 -20.25 3.24
C PRO A 259 -19.41 -20.16 2.36
N ALA A 260 -19.13 -21.25 1.65
CA ALA A 260 -17.90 -21.36 0.89
C ALA A 260 -17.83 -20.28 -0.20
N GLY A 261 -16.81 -19.42 -0.12
CA GLY A 261 -16.58 -18.36 -1.09
C GLY A 261 -17.49 -17.14 -0.94
N GLU A 262 -18.22 -17.04 0.16
CA GLU A 262 -19.04 -15.87 0.45
C GLU A 262 -18.29 -14.85 1.32
N SER A 263 -18.74 -13.60 1.28
CA SER A 263 -18.26 -12.51 2.13
C SER A 263 -19.37 -12.05 3.06
N TYR A 264 -19.16 -12.09 4.38
CA TYR A 264 -20.15 -11.66 5.36
C TYR A 264 -19.66 -10.42 6.10
N SER A 265 -20.57 -9.47 6.28
CA SER A 265 -20.34 -8.21 7.00
C SER A 265 -20.73 -8.33 8.47
N TYR A 266 -19.90 -7.77 9.34
CA TYR A 266 -20.10 -7.71 10.78
C TYR A 266 -20.03 -6.25 11.23
N SER A 267 -21.14 -5.74 11.76
CA SER A 267 -21.20 -4.40 12.35
C SER A 267 -20.43 -4.38 13.68
N CYS A 268 -19.44 -3.50 13.78
CA CYS A 268 -18.65 -3.28 14.98
C CYS A 268 -19.04 -2.00 15.72
N ASN A 269 -20.12 -1.32 15.32
CA ASN A 269 -20.74 -0.21 16.05
C ASN A 269 -19.77 0.93 16.43
N GLY A 270 -18.72 1.16 15.64
CA GLY A 270 -17.74 2.22 15.89
C GLY A 270 -16.72 1.90 16.99
N MET A 271 -16.47 0.61 17.28
CA MET A 271 -15.47 0.17 18.25
C MET A 271 -14.10 0.77 17.97
N GLU A 272 -13.47 1.30 19.01
CA GLU A 272 -12.18 1.96 18.91
C GLU A 272 -11.03 0.95 19.01
N GLY A 273 -10.14 0.94 18.02
CA GLY A 273 -8.95 0.10 18.03
C GLY A 273 -7.99 0.39 16.87
N ARG A 274 -6.70 0.23 17.15
CA ARG A 274 -5.63 0.16 16.16
C ARG A 274 -5.46 -1.25 15.58
N HIS A 275 -5.81 -2.27 16.35
CA HIS A 275 -5.64 -3.66 15.98
C HIS A 275 -6.99 -4.32 15.72
N VAL A 276 -7.10 -5.03 14.60
CA VAL A 276 -8.22 -5.93 14.30
C VAL A 276 -7.66 -7.35 14.28
N THR A 277 -8.20 -8.22 15.13
CA THR A 277 -7.76 -9.60 15.26
C THR A 277 -8.90 -10.55 14.96
N VAL A 278 -8.66 -11.57 14.14
CA VAL A 278 -9.57 -12.70 13.93
C VAL A 278 -8.97 -13.92 14.63
N HIS A 279 -9.71 -14.50 15.56
CA HIS A 279 -9.22 -15.54 16.46
C HIS A 279 -10.20 -16.71 16.52
N ILE A 280 -9.72 -17.95 16.46
CA ILE A 280 -10.58 -19.14 16.61
C ILE A 280 -10.24 -19.86 17.91
N PRO A 281 -11.10 -19.83 18.94
CA PRO A 281 -10.86 -20.59 20.15
C PRO A 281 -10.97 -22.10 19.93
N GLY A 282 -10.13 -22.85 20.66
CA GLY A 282 -10.15 -24.30 20.75
C GLY A 282 -8.89 -24.97 20.21
N ASP A 283 -8.81 -26.27 20.45
CA ASP A 283 -7.70 -27.12 19.99
C ASP A 283 -7.94 -27.61 18.56
N TRP A 284 -6.82 -27.87 17.87
CA TRP A 284 -6.80 -28.45 16.53
C TRP A 284 -7.57 -27.63 15.49
N LYS A 285 -7.39 -26.31 15.55
CA LYS A 285 -8.04 -25.35 14.65
C LYS A 285 -7.07 -24.90 13.57
N THR A 286 -7.64 -24.49 12.44
CA THR A 286 -6.92 -23.84 11.35
C THR A 286 -7.73 -22.63 10.92
N LEU A 287 -7.13 -21.44 11.02
CA LEU A 287 -7.74 -20.21 10.55
C LEU A 287 -7.34 -19.98 9.09
N SER A 288 -8.30 -19.67 8.23
CA SER A 288 -8.03 -19.32 6.84
C SER A 288 -8.95 -18.18 6.42
N LEU A 289 -8.37 -17.11 5.89
CA LEU A 289 -9.07 -15.88 5.53
C LEU A 289 -8.67 -15.51 4.11
N CYS A 290 -9.64 -15.35 3.21
CA CYS A 290 -9.35 -14.96 1.84
C CYS A 290 -9.39 -13.44 1.66
N GLU A 291 -10.13 -12.72 2.48
CA GLU A 291 -10.04 -11.26 2.57
C GLU A 291 -10.63 -10.80 3.90
N VAL A 292 -10.02 -9.77 4.49
CA VAL A 292 -10.47 -9.05 5.67
C VAL A 292 -10.52 -7.57 5.30
N GLU A 293 -11.73 -7.04 5.20
CA GLU A 293 -11.96 -5.63 4.92
C GLU A 293 -12.35 -4.92 6.21
N VAL A 294 -11.76 -3.76 6.49
CA VAL A 294 -12.03 -2.98 7.70
C VAL A 294 -12.52 -1.61 7.29
N TYR A 295 -13.73 -1.25 7.69
CA TYR A 295 -14.34 0.04 7.42
C TYR A 295 -14.48 0.82 8.72
N GLY A 296 -14.09 2.09 8.67
CA GLY A 296 -14.07 2.97 9.82
C GLY A 296 -13.29 4.25 9.55
N TYR A 297 -13.18 5.07 10.58
CA TYR A 297 -12.52 6.37 10.54
C TYR A 297 -11.59 6.53 11.74
N LEU A 298 -10.63 7.45 11.68
CA LEU A 298 -9.67 7.68 12.76
C LEU A 298 -10.37 8.12 14.07
N ALA A 299 -10.10 7.48 15.19
CA ALA A 299 -10.79 7.73 16.46
C ALA A 299 -10.49 9.13 17.04
N GLY A 300 -9.29 9.67 16.77
CA GLY A 300 -8.91 11.04 17.13
C GLY A 300 -9.79 12.13 16.52
N LEU A 301 -10.68 11.77 15.57
CA LEU A 301 -11.66 12.68 14.97
C LEU A 301 -12.76 13.13 15.94
N PHE A 302 -12.99 12.43 17.07
CA PHE A 302 -14.12 12.70 17.98
C PHE A 302 -13.74 13.18 19.39
N SER A 303 -12.50 12.97 19.85
CA SER A 303 -12.08 13.39 21.21
C SER A 303 -11.87 14.90 21.37
N VAL A 304 -11.82 15.65 20.25
CA VAL A 304 -11.70 17.13 20.27
C VAL A 304 -13.06 17.82 20.51
N GLN A 305 -14.19 17.14 20.35
CA GLN A 305 -15.50 17.79 20.39
C GLN A 305 -16.25 17.75 21.74
N GLN A 306 -15.67 17.20 22.81
CA GLN A 306 -16.33 17.22 24.13
C GLN A 306 -15.53 17.80 25.30
N GLN A 307 -14.23 18.11 25.16
CA GLN A 307 -13.43 18.53 26.32
C GLN A 307 -12.54 19.77 26.18
N THR A 308 -12.58 20.48 25.06
CA THR A 308 -12.03 21.84 25.01
C THR A 308 -12.99 22.72 24.21
N GLY A 309 -13.47 23.81 24.81
CA GLY A 309 -14.19 24.89 24.12
C GLY A 309 -13.31 25.66 23.12
N ALA A 310 -12.55 24.95 22.29
CA ALA A 310 -11.84 25.46 21.15
C ALA A 310 -12.67 25.11 19.91
N THR A 311 -13.46 26.09 19.46
CA THR A 311 -14.23 26.05 18.23
C THR A 311 -13.31 25.80 17.03
N LYS A 312 -13.37 24.62 16.41
CA LYS A 312 -12.92 24.49 15.01
C LYS A 312 -13.80 25.37 14.16
N GLU A 313 -13.17 26.17 13.30
CA GLU A 313 -13.86 27.10 12.44
C GLU A 313 -14.71 26.35 11.41
N ASN A 314 -16.01 26.65 11.35
CA ASN A 314 -16.89 26.15 10.29
C ASN A 314 -16.52 26.88 8.99
N LEU A 315 -15.85 26.19 8.06
CA LEU A 315 -15.41 26.77 6.79
C LEU A 315 -16.59 27.24 5.93
N ALA A 316 -17.78 26.66 6.14
CA ALA A 316 -18.96 27.01 5.38
C ALA A 316 -19.37 28.48 5.57
N GLN A 317 -19.15 29.04 6.77
CA GLN A 317 -19.48 30.43 7.10
C GLN A 317 -18.64 31.46 6.34
N LYS A 318 -17.51 31.05 5.75
CA LYS A 318 -16.66 31.88 4.90
C LYS A 318 -16.97 31.75 3.41
N GLY A 319 -17.78 30.75 3.06
CA GLY A 319 -18.11 30.45 1.68
C GLY A 319 -19.25 31.30 1.14
N THR A 320 -19.62 31.05 -0.11
CA THR A 320 -20.84 31.56 -0.72
C THR A 320 -21.74 30.40 -1.12
N ALA A 321 -22.99 30.44 -0.69
CA ALA A 321 -23.97 29.42 -1.02
C ALA A 321 -24.81 29.83 -2.24
N THR A 322 -25.24 28.86 -3.04
CA THR A 322 -26.15 29.01 -4.18
C THR A 322 -27.07 27.78 -4.24
N GLN A 323 -28.24 27.91 -4.84
CA GLN A 323 -29.17 26.77 -5.00
C GLN A 323 -29.90 26.84 -6.34
N SER A 324 -30.38 25.67 -6.78
CA SER A 324 -31.15 25.46 -8.01
C SER A 324 -32.34 26.41 -8.16
N SER A 325 -33.12 26.57 -7.09
CA SER A 325 -34.23 27.51 -7.04
C SER A 325 -34.52 27.92 -5.60
N THR A 326 -35.26 29.02 -5.40
CA THR A 326 -35.63 29.52 -4.06
C THR A 326 -37.14 29.53 -3.92
N ARG A 327 -37.67 28.85 -2.90
CA ARG A 327 -39.13 28.73 -2.68
C ARG A 327 -39.77 30.02 -2.20
N TYR A 328 -39.19 30.63 -1.17
CA TYR A 328 -39.64 31.90 -0.60
C TYR A 328 -38.42 32.81 -0.37
N SER A 329 -38.61 34.13 -0.47
CA SER A 329 -37.51 35.10 -0.41
C SER A 329 -36.64 35.01 0.86
N LEU A 330 -37.18 34.52 1.97
CA LEU A 330 -36.46 34.38 3.24
C LEU A 330 -35.68 33.05 3.37
N GLN A 331 -35.81 32.13 2.41
CA GLN A 331 -35.23 30.77 2.40
C GLN A 331 -34.12 30.63 1.36
N SER A 332 -33.29 31.66 1.25
CA SER A 332 -32.17 31.72 0.31
C SER A 332 -31.06 30.71 0.69
N ALA A 333 -30.14 30.45 -0.24
CA ALA A 333 -29.10 29.44 -0.06
C ALA A 333 -28.20 29.72 1.15
N GLU A 334 -27.99 30.98 1.49
CA GLU A 334 -27.11 31.45 2.57
C GLU A 334 -27.61 31.06 3.95
N ARG A 335 -28.90 30.73 4.09
CA ARG A 335 -29.47 30.23 5.34
C ARG A 335 -28.78 28.97 5.84
N ALA A 336 -28.36 28.10 4.93
CA ALA A 336 -27.68 26.87 5.28
C ALA A 336 -26.22 27.07 5.74
N ILE A 337 -25.71 28.31 5.82
CA ILE A 337 -24.36 28.60 6.32
C ILE A 337 -24.36 29.78 7.30
N ASP A 338 -25.51 30.12 7.88
CA ASP A 338 -25.67 31.30 8.74
C ASP A 338 -25.35 31.02 10.22
N GLY A 339 -25.05 29.76 10.57
CA GLY A 339 -24.75 29.33 11.94
C GLY A 339 -26.00 28.92 12.74
N GLY A 340 -27.20 29.05 12.15
CA GLY A 340 -28.48 28.75 12.76
C GLY A 340 -28.84 27.26 12.65
N LYS A 341 -28.76 26.54 13.77
CA LYS A 341 -29.07 25.09 13.82
C LYS A 341 -30.56 24.75 14.02
N ASP A 342 -31.44 25.74 13.94
CA ASP A 342 -32.86 25.57 14.20
C ASP A 342 -33.54 24.84 13.02
N SER A 343 -34.07 23.63 13.30
CA SER A 343 -34.71 22.77 12.31
C SER A 343 -36.19 23.07 12.07
N SER A 344 -36.77 24.06 12.76
CA SER A 344 -38.20 24.40 12.67
C SER A 344 -38.57 25.24 11.44
N ILE A 345 -39.58 24.80 10.67
CA ILE A 345 -40.05 25.45 9.42
C ILE A 345 -40.69 26.85 9.61
N SER A 346 -40.95 27.28 10.85
CA SER A 346 -41.63 28.55 11.16
C SER A 346 -40.73 29.80 11.11
N SER A 347 -39.41 29.64 10.96
CA SER A 347 -38.44 30.70 11.28
C SER A 347 -37.66 31.26 10.09
N SER A 348 -37.83 30.75 8.86
CA SER A 348 -36.96 31.10 7.73
C SER A 348 -35.47 30.75 7.97
N SER A 349 -35.19 29.76 8.82
CA SER A 349 -33.83 29.31 9.15
C SER A 349 -33.21 28.37 8.11
N CYS A 350 -33.99 27.77 7.21
CA CYS A 350 -33.49 26.77 6.27
C CYS A 350 -33.48 27.26 4.81
N ALA A 351 -32.43 26.91 4.08
CA ALA A 351 -32.34 27.07 2.63
C ALA A 351 -33.27 26.05 1.96
N THR A 352 -34.21 26.54 1.13
CA THR A 352 -35.29 25.71 0.59
C THR A 352 -35.51 25.93 -0.90
N THR A 353 -35.53 24.83 -1.67
CA THR A 353 -35.82 24.87 -3.11
C THR A 353 -37.31 24.76 -3.42
N ASN A 354 -37.70 25.10 -4.65
CA ASN A 354 -39.02 24.79 -5.18
C ASN A 354 -39.21 23.27 -5.34
N TRP A 355 -40.46 22.87 -5.56
CA TRP A 355 -40.79 21.52 -6.01
C TRP A 355 -40.37 21.39 -7.48
N GLU A 356 -39.23 20.75 -7.72
CA GLU A 356 -38.59 20.66 -9.04
C GLU A 356 -37.85 19.34 -9.23
N SER A 357 -37.36 19.09 -10.44
CA SER A 357 -36.56 17.90 -10.74
C SER A 357 -35.09 18.10 -10.41
N HIS A 358 -34.48 17.11 -9.76
CA HIS A 358 -33.04 17.11 -9.42
C HIS A 358 -32.57 18.36 -8.64
N PRO A 359 -33.27 18.79 -7.57
CA PRO A 359 -32.89 19.98 -6.83
C PRO A 359 -31.52 19.84 -6.16
N TRP A 360 -30.78 20.94 -6.12
CA TRP A 360 -29.44 21.03 -5.53
C TRP A 360 -29.21 22.34 -4.77
N TRP A 361 -28.35 22.25 -3.76
CA TRP A 361 -27.72 23.36 -3.04
C TRP A 361 -26.20 23.19 -3.12
N ARG A 362 -25.46 24.28 -3.28
CA ARG A 362 -23.99 24.26 -3.40
C ARG A 362 -23.35 25.39 -2.60
N LEU A 363 -22.29 25.02 -1.89
CA LEU A 363 -21.34 25.91 -1.25
C LEU A 363 -20.05 26.02 -2.07
N ASP A 364 -19.60 27.23 -2.31
CA ASP A 364 -18.26 27.55 -2.78
C ASP A 364 -17.41 28.07 -1.61
N LEU A 365 -16.38 27.31 -1.23
CA LEU A 365 -15.50 27.64 -0.12
C LEU A 365 -14.51 28.78 -0.42
N GLN A 366 -14.57 29.40 -1.61
CA GLN A 366 -13.77 30.54 -2.08
C GLN A 366 -12.27 30.28 -2.29
N VAL A 367 -11.73 29.17 -1.80
CA VAL A 367 -10.33 28.74 -2.01
C VAL A 367 -10.31 27.39 -2.73
N SER A 368 -9.34 27.18 -3.63
CA SER A 368 -9.27 26.04 -4.54
C SER A 368 -8.81 24.72 -3.91
N VAL A 369 -8.38 24.71 -2.65
CA VAL A 369 -7.78 23.53 -2.02
C VAL A 369 -8.13 23.45 -0.52
N TYR A 370 -9.30 22.89 -0.20
CA TYR A 370 -9.58 22.43 1.16
C TYR A 370 -9.52 20.91 1.23
N GLN A 371 -8.87 20.37 2.26
CA GLN A 371 -9.03 18.97 2.66
C GLN A 371 -10.21 18.87 3.62
N VAL A 372 -11.41 18.79 3.05
CA VAL A 372 -12.64 18.64 3.83
C VAL A 372 -12.82 17.19 4.21
N ASN A 373 -12.87 16.93 5.51
CA ASN A 373 -13.01 15.57 6.03
C ASN A 373 -14.43 15.28 6.48
N ILE A 374 -15.13 16.30 6.99
CA ILE A 374 -16.48 16.15 7.53
C ILE A 374 -17.37 17.25 6.97
N VAL A 375 -18.50 16.83 6.40
CA VAL A 375 -19.64 17.69 6.11
C VAL A 375 -20.80 17.24 6.99
N VAL A 376 -21.32 18.13 7.81
CA VAL A 376 -22.52 17.89 8.63
C VAL A 376 -23.68 18.61 7.98
N VAL A 377 -24.78 17.92 7.74
CA VAL A 377 -26.00 18.50 7.16
C VAL A 377 -27.12 18.39 8.17
N TYR A 378 -27.66 19.53 8.58
CA TYR A 378 -28.88 19.65 9.36
C TYR A 378 -30.07 19.80 8.43
N ARG A 379 -31.09 18.95 8.63
CA ARG A 379 -32.30 18.87 7.81
C ARG A 379 -33.49 19.36 8.60
N ASP A 380 -34.51 19.80 7.86
CA ASP A 380 -35.83 20.14 8.40
C ASP A 380 -36.46 18.92 9.09
N ASP A 381 -36.94 19.13 10.32
CA ASP A 381 -37.53 18.11 11.20
C ASP A 381 -39.02 17.87 10.96
N SER A 382 -39.67 18.77 10.20
CA SER A 382 -41.13 18.80 10.06
C SER A 382 -41.67 17.69 9.16
N PHE A 383 -40.79 16.96 8.45
CA PHE A 383 -41.18 15.85 7.55
C PHE A 383 -40.18 14.67 7.57
N PRO A 384 -40.14 13.87 8.64
CA PRO A 384 -39.30 12.69 8.72
C PRO A 384 -39.75 11.64 7.68
N GLY A 385 -38.95 11.43 6.64
CA GLY A 385 -39.15 10.35 5.67
C GLY A 385 -38.98 10.71 4.19
N LYS A 386 -39.07 11.99 3.81
CA LYS A 386 -38.92 12.42 2.39
C LYS A 386 -37.48 12.73 1.96
N MET A 387 -36.56 12.89 2.91
CA MET A 387 -35.13 13.12 2.64
C MET A 387 -34.28 11.84 2.80
N LYS A 388 -34.86 10.67 2.54
CA LYS A 388 -34.08 9.45 2.29
C LYS A 388 -33.46 9.65 0.91
N ASN A 389 -32.13 9.56 0.77
CA ASN A 389 -31.37 9.69 -0.48
C ASN A 389 -30.80 11.09 -0.83
N ILE A 390 -30.68 12.02 0.14
CA ILE A 390 -29.82 13.20 -0.07
C ILE A 390 -28.35 12.77 -0.18
N GLN A 391 -27.70 13.21 -1.26
CA GLN A 391 -26.29 12.99 -1.52
C GLN A 391 -25.51 14.25 -1.20
N VAL A 392 -24.38 14.10 -0.50
CA VAL A 392 -23.38 15.16 -0.39
C VAL A 392 -22.25 14.84 -1.35
N LYS A 393 -21.91 15.77 -2.25
CA LYS A 393 -20.78 15.68 -3.17
C LYS A 393 -19.70 16.67 -2.76
N PHE A 394 -18.44 16.32 -2.96
CA PHE A 394 -17.31 17.20 -2.69
C PHE A 394 -16.25 17.09 -3.77
N GLY A 395 -15.77 18.24 -4.29
CA GLY A 395 -14.73 18.27 -5.31
C GLY A 395 -14.51 19.64 -5.94
N ASN A 396 -13.76 19.68 -7.05
CA ASN A 396 -13.35 20.91 -7.75
C ASN A 396 -14.12 21.18 -9.04
N SER A 397 -14.92 20.23 -9.53
CA SER A 397 -15.64 20.41 -10.80
C SER A 397 -16.93 21.19 -10.60
N LEU A 398 -17.23 22.08 -11.55
CA LEU A 398 -18.54 22.73 -11.68
C LEU A 398 -19.42 22.07 -12.77
N GLN A 399 -18.97 20.98 -13.39
CA GLN A 399 -19.81 20.25 -14.35
C GLN A 399 -21.09 19.78 -13.67
N ASN A 400 -22.24 19.98 -14.34
CA ASN A 400 -23.57 19.78 -13.77
C ASN A 400 -23.73 20.47 -12.42
N ASN A 401 -23.32 21.74 -12.34
CA ASN A 401 -23.30 22.54 -11.11
C ASN A 401 -22.48 21.94 -9.95
N GLY A 402 -21.58 20.99 -10.21
CA GLY A 402 -20.83 20.27 -9.17
C GLY A 402 -21.51 18.99 -8.67
N ASN A 403 -22.68 18.63 -9.20
CA ASN A 403 -23.38 17.38 -8.84
C ASN A 403 -22.66 16.12 -9.38
N ASN A 404 -21.74 16.29 -10.32
CA ASN A 404 -20.88 15.22 -10.84
C ASN A 404 -19.64 14.95 -9.96
N ASN A 405 -19.38 15.77 -8.93
CA ASN A 405 -18.29 15.52 -7.99
C ASN A 405 -18.52 14.19 -7.23
N PRO A 406 -17.46 13.56 -6.69
CA PRO A 406 -17.56 12.35 -5.88
C PRO A 406 -18.53 12.50 -4.70
N SER A 407 -19.30 11.46 -4.38
CA SER A 407 -20.17 11.44 -3.19
C SER A 407 -19.37 11.15 -1.92
N CYS A 408 -19.65 11.91 -0.86
CA CYS A 408 -19.20 11.61 0.50
C CYS A 408 -19.96 10.42 1.10
N ALA A 409 -19.30 9.64 1.96
CA ALA A 409 -19.90 8.49 2.63
C ALA A 409 -20.73 8.91 3.85
N VAL A 410 -21.87 8.26 4.11
CA VAL A 410 -22.74 8.57 5.25
C VAL A 410 -22.29 7.79 6.49
N ILE A 411 -22.06 8.47 7.62
CA ILE A 411 -21.53 7.85 8.87
C ILE A 411 -22.64 7.57 9.90
N SER A 412 -23.81 8.21 9.77
CA SER A 412 -24.95 7.99 10.66
C SER A 412 -26.24 7.97 9.85
N SER A 413 -26.96 6.85 9.94
CA SER A 413 -28.23 6.64 9.25
C SER A 413 -29.41 6.54 10.22
N ASP A 414 -29.34 7.26 11.35
CA ASP A 414 -30.50 7.33 12.23
C ASP A 414 -31.56 8.18 11.52
N ALA A 415 -32.52 7.51 10.87
CA ALA A 415 -33.49 8.14 9.98
C ALA A 415 -34.38 9.17 10.70
N ALA A 416 -34.40 9.13 12.04
CA ALA A 416 -35.08 10.08 12.93
C ALA A 416 -34.23 11.30 13.32
N ALA A 417 -32.91 11.30 13.08
CA ALA A 417 -32.05 12.43 13.40
C ALA A 417 -32.18 13.55 12.36
N ASN A 418 -32.36 14.79 12.85
CA ASN A 418 -32.33 16.02 12.05
C ASN A 418 -30.91 16.40 11.60
N ARG A 419 -29.89 15.62 11.98
CA ARG A 419 -28.48 15.83 11.64
C ARG A 419 -27.90 14.58 10.99
N VAL A 420 -27.25 14.74 9.85
CA VAL A 420 -26.54 13.66 9.12
C VAL A 420 -25.08 14.05 8.96
N ILE A 421 -24.18 13.10 9.22
CA ILE A 421 -22.73 13.31 9.11
C ILE A 421 -22.21 12.58 7.88
N TYR A 422 -21.54 13.32 7.00
CA TYR A 422 -20.91 12.83 5.79
C TYR A 422 -19.38 12.91 5.94
N PHE A 423 -18.71 11.81 5.58
CA PHE A 423 -17.26 11.70 5.50
C PHE A 423 -16.82 12.00 4.06
N CYS A 424 -16.09 13.10 3.88
CA CYS A 424 -15.58 13.54 2.58
C CYS A 424 -14.06 13.38 2.46
N SER A 425 -13.40 12.84 3.49
CA SER A 425 -11.95 12.64 3.52
C SER A 425 -11.51 11.74 2.37
N ASP A 426 -10.42 12.14 1.71
CA ASP A 426 -9.71 11.52 0.58
C ASP A 426 -9.63 12.41 -0.68
N TRP A 427 -10.24 13.61 -0.66
CA TRP A 427 -10.26 14.55 -1.78
C TRP A 427 -9.87 15.97 -1.37
N GLU A 428 -9.23 16.70 -2.27
CA GLU A 428 -9.18 18.16 -2.23
C GLU A 428 -10.34 18.71 -3.05
N GLY A 429 -11.04 19.71 -2.51
CA GLY A 429 -12.24 20.24 -3.14
C GLY A 429 -12.56 21.66 -2.72
N ARG A 430 -13.19 22.39 -3.62
CA ARG A 430 -13.70 23.76 -3.42
C ARG A 430 -15.21 23.79 -3.21
N TYR A 431 -15.93 22.85 -3.83
CA TYR A 431 -17.39 22.85 -3.88
C TYR A 431 -17.97 21.70 -3.06
N VAL A 432 -18.90 22.03 -2.17
CA VAL A 432 -19.76 21.06 -1.48
C VAL A 432 -21.16 21.17 -2.06
N ASN A 433 -21.70 20.07 -2.60
CA ASN A 433 -23.06 20.03 -3.15
C ASN A 433 -23.94 19.11 -2.31
N VAL A 434 -25.12 19.60 -1.91
CA VAL A 434 -26.22 18.78 -1.39
C VAL A 434 -27.20 18.57 -2.53
N PHE A 435 -27.34 17.32 -2.97
CA PHE A 435 -28.04 16.97 -4.21
C PHE A 435 -29.05 15.84 -4.00
N TYR A 436 -30.23 15.98 -4.60
CA TYR A 436 -31.22 14.91 -4.64
C TYR A 436 -31.41 14.41 -6.08
N ASN A 437 -31.04 13.16 -6.33
CA ASN A 437 -31.03 12.56 -7.66
C ASN A 437 -32.29 11.72 -7.95
N ASP A 438 -33.47 12.34 -7.84
CA ASP A 438 -34.74 11.71 -8.20
C ASP A 438 -35.65 12.73 -8.91
N TRP A 439 -36.80 12.26 -9.41
CA TRP A 439 -37.58 12.97 -10.43
C TRP A 439 -38.14 14.30 -9.97
N TRP A 440 -38.78 14.39 -8.81
CA TRP A 440 -39.42 15.62 -8.35
C TRP A 440 -39.44 15.68 -6.83
N THR A 441 -38.79 16.69 -6.27
CA THR A 441 -38.88 17.01 -4.84
C THR A 441 -38.47 18.45 -4.59
N TRP A 442 -38.43 18.83 -3.33
CA TRP A 442 -37.77 20.02 -2.82
C TRP A 442 -36.76 19.58 -1.75
N ILE A 443 -35.64 20.29 -1.61
CA ILE A 443 -34.70 20.09 -0.51
C ILE A 443 -34.82 21.23 0.50
N SER A 444 -34.66 20.92 1.77
CA SER A 444 -34.62 21.88 2.87
C SER A 444 -33.41 21.56 3.74
N VAL A 445 -32.43 22.46 3.73
CA VAL A 445 -31.17 22.32 4.45
C VAL A 445 -31.06 23.48 5.42
N CYS A 446 -31.03 23.16 6.72
CA CYS A 446 -31.08 24.16 7.78
C CYS A 446 -29.69 24.67 8.16
N GLU A 447 -28.69 23.80 8.15
CA GLU A 447 -27.30 24.20 8.37
C GLU A 447 -26.36 23.18 7.70
N VAL A 448 -25.27 23.66 7.12
CA VAL A 448 -24.18 22.87 6.58
C VAL A 448 -22.92 23.31 7.27
N GLU A 449 -22.32 22.38 8.02
CA GLU A 449 -21.02 22.61 8.64
C GLU A 449 -19.95 21.88 7.86
N VAL A 450 -18.91 22.60 7.47
CA VAL A 450 -17.76 22.06 6.75
C VAL A 450 -16.55 22.19 7.65
N TYR A 451 -15.97 21.04 7.99
CA TYR A 451 -14.78 20.99 8.83
C TYR A 451 -13.62 20.37 8.07
N GLU A 452 -12.56 21.14 7.97
CA GLU A 452 -11.21 20.60 7.83
C GLU A 452 -10.85 19.94 9.16
N THR A 453 -10.40 18.68 9.11
CA THR A 453 -9.71 18.15 10.28
C THR A 453 -8.37 18.86 10.35
N ASP A 454 -7.90 19.18 11.56
CA ASP A 454 -6.46 19.12 11.84
C ASP A 454 -5.84 17.80 11.34
N SER A 455 -5.60 17.64 10.04
CA SER A 455 -4.22 17.74 9.65
C SER A 455 -3.82 19.12 10.15
N SER A 456 -3.06 19.14 11.24
CA SER A 456 -1.96 20.09 11.29
C SER A 456 -1.45 20.28 9.86
N LYS A 457 -0.94 21.45 9.52
CA LYS A 457 0.05 21.49 8.43
C LYS A 457 1.19 20.54 8.85
N GLN A 458 1.02 19.24 8.60
CA GLN A 458 1.87 18.17 9.05
C GLN A 458 3.01 18.23 8.09
N LEU A 459 3.95 19.08 8.44
CA LEU A 459 5.20 19.16 7.72
C LEU A 459 5.91 17.85 8.06
N PHE A 460 5.90 16.96 7.07
CA PHE A 460 6.62 15.71 7.12
C PHE A 460 8.05 15.99 6.71
N MET A 461 8.99 15.73 7.60
CA MET A 461 10.39 15.74 7.23
C MET A 461 10.97 14.37 7.47
N LYS A 462 11.63 13.84 6.44
CA LYS A 462 12.47 12.65 6.59
C LYS A 462 13.89 13.11 6.82
N ILE A 463 14.46 12.70 7.95
CA ILE A 463 15.87 12.90 8.29
C ILE A 463 16.59 11.59 8.03
N VAL A 464 17.65 11.64 7.23
CA VAL A 464 18.60 10.54 7.15
C VAL A 464 19.41 10.55 8.43
N PHE A 465 19.29 9.46 9.15
CA PHE A 465 20.02 9.17 10.37
C PHE A 465 21.10 8.15 10.05
N ASN A 466 22.36 8.52 10.30
CA ASN A 466 23.50 7.63 10.18
C ASN A 466 24.29 7.66 11.48
N SER A 467 24.36 6.53 12.19
CA SER A 467 25.11 6.40 13.44
C SER A 467 25.90 5.10 13.48
N THR A 468 27.01 5.10 14.21
CA THR A 468 27.77 3.89 14.56
C THR A 468 27.25 3.19 15.82
N ALA A 469 26.31 3.82 16.55
CA ALA A 469 25.65 3.21 17.70
C ALA A 469 24.54 2.23 17.26
N ASP A 470 24.41 1.09 17.93
CA ASP A 470 23.37 0.10 17.65
C ASP A 470 22.01 0.59 18.15
N LEU A 471 21.10 0.85 17.21
CA LEU A 471 19.71 1.28 17.46
C LEU A 471 18.68 0.25 17.02
N SER A 472 19.11 -1.00 16.75
CA SER A 472 18.20 -2.08 16.34
C SER A 472 17.27 -2.51 17.46
N GLU A 473 17.68 -2.30 18.71
CA GLU A 473 16.87 -2.56 19.89
C GLU A 473 15.77 -1.51 20.07
N GLN A 474 14.52 -1.98 20.07
CA GLN A 474 13.33 -1.12 20.07
C GLN A 474 13.24 -0.22 21.31
N THR A 475 13.63 -0.73 22.47
CA THR A 475 13.63 0.04 23.73
C THR A 475 14.64 1.20 23.72
N VAL A 476 15.82 0.99 23.14
CA VAL A 476 16.87 2.01 22.98
C VAL A 476 16.40 3.06 21.98
N SER A 477 15.80 2.62 20.89
CA SER A 477 15.28 3.44 19.80
C SER A 477 14.11 4.35 20.24
N ASP A 478 13.17 3.82 21.03
CA ASP A 478 12.01 4.56 21.55
C ASP A 478 12.40 5.57 22.64
N ASN A 479 13.34 5.19 23.52
CA ASN A 479 13.90 6.11 24.52
C ASN A 479 14.61 7.29 23.85
N LEU A 480 15.36 7.04 22.78
CA LEU A 480 16.01 8.09 22.00
C LEU A 480 14.98 9.07 21.41
N LEU A 481 13.89 8.58 20.79
CA LEU A 481 12.84 9.46 20.26
C LEU A 481 12.18 10.33 21.35
N LYS A 482 11.94 9.76 22.54
CA LYS A 482 11.37 10.48 23.67
C LYS A 482 12.30 11.61 24.15
N GLU A 483 13.59 11.34 24.25
CA GLU A 483 14.59 12.33 24.67
C GLU A 483 14.77 13.45 23.63
N LEU A 484 14.80 13.11 22.33
CA LEU A 484 14.86 14.09 21.25
C LEU A 484 13.63 15.01 21.25
N LYS A 485 12.44 14.45 21.54
CA LYS A 485 11.21 15.23 21.70
C LYS A 485 11.29 16.22 22.86
N SER A 486 11.84 15.79 24.00
CA SER A 486 12.06 16.68 25.16
C SER A 486 13.06 17.80 24.87
N ALA A 487 14.15 17.51 24.14
CA ALA A 487 15.15 18.51 23.77
C ALA A 487 14.58 19.62 22.85
N MET A 488 13.75 19.24 21.87
CA MET A 488 13.08 20.21 20.98
C MET A 488 12.10 21.12 21.75
N ALA A 489 11.40 20.58 22.75
CA ALA A 489 10.45 21.34 23.56
C ALA A 489 11.12 22.48 24.36
N VAL A 490 12.36 22.29 24.82
CA VAL A 490 13.15 23.32 25.55
C VAL A 490 13.40 24.57 24.70
N ARG A 491 13.38 24.44 23.36
CA ARG A 491 13.59 25.54 22.41
C ARG A 491 12.30 26.13 21.86
N GLY A 492 11.15 25.82 22.45
CA GLY A 492 9.85 26.32 22.01
C GLY A 492 9.31 25.63 20.76
N ILE A 493 9.96 24.57 20.28
CA ILE A 493 9.46 23.71 19.20
C ILE A 493 8.51 22.70 19.81
N THR A 494 7.24 23.10 19.95
CA THR A 494 6.18 22.30 20.57
C THR A 494 5.33 21.58 19.51
N ASN A 495 4.56 20.57 19.95
CA ASN A 495 3.71 19.73 19.10
C ASN A 495 4.45 18.96 17.99
N VAL A 496 5.57 18.33 18.32
CA VAL A 496 6.30 17.44 17.38
C VAL A 496 6.02 15.97 17.70
N THR A 497 5.74 15.19 16.67
CA THR A 497 5.72 13.72 16.72
C THR A 497 6.95 13.21 15.98
N LEU A 498 7.79 12.46 16.68
CA LEU A 498 8.93 11.76 16.10
C LEU A 498 8.54 10.29 15.94
N SER A 499 8.81 9.72 14.77
CA SER A 499 8.72 8.29 14.54
C SER A 499 9.83 7.82 13.62
N TRP A 500 10.22 6.56 13.75
CA TRP A 500 11.05 5.94 12.74
C TRP A 500 10.18 5.60 11.54
N SER A 501 10.61 5.96 10.32
CA SER A 501 9.89 5.54 9.11
C SER A 501 10.07 4.05 8.82
N GLN A 502 11.16 3.48 9.33
CA GLN A 502 11.49 2.07 9.37
C GLN A 502 12.36 1.85 10.61
N THR A 503 12.25 0.70 11.28
CA THR A 503 13.16 0.35 12.37
C THR A 503 14.61 0.52 11.92
N PRO A 504 15.51 1.14 12.72
CA PRO A 504 16.91 1.29 12.33
C PRO A 504 17.55 -0.05 11.95
N GLU A 505 17.78 -0.23 10.65
CA GLU A 505 18.36 -1.46 10.14
C GLU A 505 19.89 -1.34 10.14
N LYS A 506 20.56 -2.45 10.46
CA LYS A 506 22.00 -2.58 10.30
C LYS A 506 22.32 -2.59 8.80
N VAL A 507 22.73 -1.45 8.26
CA VAL A 507 23.08 -1.33 6.84
C VAL A 507 24.59 -1.48 6.67
N MET A 508 24.98 -2.54 5.97
CA MET A 508 26.36 -2.72 5.52
C MET A 508 26.61 -1.74 4.36
N ILE A 509 27.31 -0.64 4.61
CA ILE A 509 27.66 0.30 3.55
C ILE A 509 28.92 -0.21 2.84
N HIS A 510 28.76 -0.65 1.59
CA HIS A 510 29.89 -1.05 0.75
C HIS A 510 30.51 0.17 0.06
N ASN A 511 31.40 0.88 0.77
CA ASN A 511 32.21 1.92 0.16
C ASN A 511 33.40 1.27 -0.57
N GLN A 512 33.17 0.77 -1.80
CA GLN A 512 34.21 0.12 -2.62
C GLN A 512 35.32 1.07 -3.10
N ARG A 513 35.25 2.38 -2.83
CA ARG A 513 36.16 3.37 -3.42
C ARG A 513 37.38 3.76 -2.56
N ALA A 514 37.58 3.20 -1.37
CA ALA A 514 38.74 3.59 -0.55
C ALA A 514 39.17 2.59 0.55
N LYS A 515 38.90 1.29 0.44
CA LYS A 515 39.40 0.31 1.43
C LYS A 515 40.46 -0.61 0.81
N GLU A 516 41.54 -0.81 1.57
CA GLU A 516 42.68 -1.64 1.22
C GLU A 516 42.29 -3.13 1.18
N ASN A 517 42.74 -3.86 0.14
CA ASN A 517 42.57 -5.31 0.06
C ASN A 517 43.46 -5.98 1.12
N LEU A 518 42.84 -6.52 2.17
CA LEU A 518 43.53 -7.16 3.30
C LEU A 518 44.30 -8.41 2.87
N ALA A 519 43.90 -9.05 1.77
CA ALA A 519 44.53 -10.28 1.29
C ALA A 519 46.00 -10.06 0.90
N ARG A 520 46.36 -8.85 0.45
CA ARG A 520 47.73 -8.51 0.04
C ARG A 520 48.74 -8.49 1.19
N ARG A 521 48.27 -8.46 2.43
CA ARG A 521 49.10 -8.54 3.64
C ARG A 521 49.17 -9.94 4.23
N GLY A 522 48.40 -10.87 3.67
CA GLY A 522 48.32 -12.25 4.13
C GLY A 522 49.35 -13.16 3.49
N THR A 523 49.31 -14.43 3.87
CA THR A 523 50.09 -15.51 3.26
C THR A 523 49.15 -16.61 2.78
N ALA A 524 49.31 -17.06 1.53
CA ALA A 524 48.44 -18.08 0.95
C ALA A 524 49.12 -19.45 0.91
N THR A 525 48.34 -20.52 1.08
CA THR A 525 48.77 -21.92 0.97
C THR A 525 47.68 -22.73 0.28
N GLN A 526 48.04 -23.80 -0.42
CA GLN A 526 47.08 -24.68 -1.08
C GLN A 526 47.46 -26.16 -0.93
N SER A 527 46.50 -27.05 -1.15
CA SER A 527 46.63 -28.50 -0.96
C SER A 527 47.73 -29.13 -1.83
N THR A 528 47.76 -28.78 -3.12
CA THR A 528 48.78 -29.21 -4.09
C THR A 528 49.07 -28.09 -5.06
N VAL A 529 50.26 -28.08 -5.67
CA VAL A 529 50.67 -27.06 -6.65
C VAL A 529 50.81 -27.71 -8.01
N LEU A 530 50.03 -27.25 -8.99
CA LEU A 530 50.21 -27.65 -10.40
C LEU A 530 51.32 -26.78 -11.02
N ASP A 531 52.40 -27.41 -11.46
CA ASP A 531 53.58 -26.75 -12.03
C ASP A 531 54.13 -25.62 -11.13
N ASP A 532 54.16 -24.37 -11.61
CA ASP A 532 54.64 -23.20 -10.88
C ASP A 532 53.51 -22.30 -10.32
N LEU A 533 52.25 -22.76 -10.38
CA LEU A 533 51.05 -22.00 -10.06
C LEU A 533 50.73 -22.01 -8.55
N SER A 534 51.63 -21.40 -7.78
CA SER A 534 51.57 -21.34 -6.31
C SER A 534 50.38 -20.53 -5.78
N ALA A 535 50.07 -20.74 -4.49
CA ALA A 535 48.92 -20.15 -3.81
C ALA A 535 48.96 -18.60 -3.77
N ASP A 536 50.15 -18.01 -3.68
CA ASP A 536 50.34 -16.56 -3.54
C ASP A 536 49.93 -15.78 -4.79
N ARG A 537 49.86 -16.44 -5.96
CA ARG A 537 49.36 -15.83 -7.21
C ARG A 537 47.91 -15.33 -7.08
N ALA A 538 47.11 -15.94 -6.21
CA ALA A 538 45.73 -15.50 -5.99
C ALA A 538 45.59 -14.29 -5.05
N ILE A 539 46.68 -13.70 -4.56
CA ILE A 539 46.66 -12.48 -3.71
C ILE A 539 47.67 -11.43 -4.18
N ASP A 540 48.21 -11.60 -5.39
CA ASP A 540 49.30 -10.76 -5.91
C ASP A 540 48.79 -9.42 -6.47
N GLY A 541 47.48 -9.26 -6.62
CA GLY A 541 46.88 -8.04 -7.17
C GLY A 541 46.65 -8.06 -8.67
N GLY A 542 47.05 -9.12 -9.35
CA GLY A 542 46.85 -9.37 -10.77
C GLY A 542 45.45 -9.90 -11.03
N LYS A 543 44.67 -9.20 -11.86
CA LYS A 543 43.32 -9.64 -12.26
C LYS A 543 43.31 -10.30 -13.64
N ASP A 544 44.47 -10.75 -14.13
CA ASP A 544 44.53 -11.39 -15.42
C ASP A 544 43.93 -12.80 -15.30
N ILE A 545 42.96 -13.04 -16.17
CA ILE A 545 42.12 -14.24 -16.19
C ILE A 545 42.63 -15.27 -17.23
N SER A 546 43.79 -15.03 -17.84
CA SER A 546 44.49 -15.97 -18.72
C SER A 546 45.58 -16.76 -18.00
N MET A 547 45.69 -18.05 -18.30
CA MET A 547 46.74 -18.93 -17.74
C MET A 547 48.16 -18.51 -18.12
N SER A 548 48.31 -17.91 -19.30
CA SER A 548 49.61 -17.47 -19.81
C SER A 548 50.20 -16.28 -19.05
N SER A 549 49.39 -15.62 -18.22
CA SER A 549 49.79 -14.46 -17.42
C SER A 549 50.56 -14.84 -16.16
N GLY A 550 50.48 -16.11 -15.71
CA GLY A 550 51.02 -16.54 -14.42
C GLY A 550 50.27 -15.97 -13.20
N SER A 551 49.10 -15.37 -13.38
CA SER A 551 48.33 -14.66 -12.33
C SER A 551 47.37 -15.55 -11.53
N CYS A 552 47.33 -16.88 -11.75
CA CYS A 552 46.37 -17.76 -11.07
C CYS A 552 47.07 -18.83 -10.22
N ALA A 553 46.50 -19.11 -9.05
CA ALA A 553 46.81 -20.26 -8.22
C ALA A 553 46.02 -21.49 -8.69
N VAL A 554 46.70 -22.65 -8.83
CA VAL A 554 46.08 -23.87 -9.36
C VAL A 554 46.51 -25.11 -8.59
N THR A 555 45.53 -25.92 -8.16
CA THR A 555 45.78 -27.23 -7.55
C THR A 555 45.77 -28.35 -8.59
N HIS A 556 46.34 -29.51 -8.27
CA HIS A 556 46.11 -30.72 -9.06
C HIS A 556 44.64 -31.16 -8.98
N MET A 557 44.23 -32.01 -9.93
CA MET A 557 42.96 -32.72 -9.81
C MET A 557 43.09 -33.77 -8.71
N GLU A 558 42.51 -33.47 -7.56
CA GLU A 558 42.53 -34.33 -6.39
C GLU A 558 41.15 -34.37 -5.69
N PRO A 559 40.92 -35.33 -4.78
CA PRO A 559 39.80 -35.28 -3.87
C PRO A 559 40.03 -34.15 -2.85
N ARG A 560 39.03 -33.27 -2.70
CA ARG A 560 39.04 -32.18 -1.71
C ARG A 560 40.22 -31.19 -1.80
N PRO A 561 40.50 -30.59 -2.97
CA PRO A 561 41.50 -29.54 -3.04
C PRO A 561 41.03 -28.31 -2.26
N TRP A 562 42.00 -27.62 -1.66
CA TRP A 562 41.76 -26.42 -0.87
C TRP A 562 42.82 -25.35 -1.14
N TRP A 563 42.41 -24.10 -1.03
CA TRP A 563 43.26 -22.92 -0.99
C TRP A 563 42.90 -22.11 0.25
N ARG A 564 43.92 -21.61 0.96
CA ARG A 564 43.75 -20.93 2.24
C ARG A 564 44.63 -19.69 2.34
N LEU A 565 44.05 -18.62 2.87
CA LEU A 565 44.71 -17.36 3.18
C LEU A 565 44.74 -17.13 4.70
N ASP A 566 45.92 -16.83 5.24
CA ASP A 566 46.10 -16.30 6.60
C ASP A 566 46.30 -14.78 6.54
N LEU A 567 45.35 -14.02 7.08
CA LEU A 567 45.40 -12.55 7.14
C LEU A 567 46.41 -12.00 8.17
N GLN A 568 47.13 -12.86 8.88
CA GLN A 568 48.10 -12.56 9.95
C GLN A 568 47.50 -11.98 11.25
N ALA A 569 46.27 -11.49 11.21
CA ALA A 569 45.49 -11.07 12.38
C ALA A 569 44.00 -11.39 12.17
N ALA A 570 43.21 -11.34 13.24
CA ALA A 570 41.77 -11.44 13.14
C ALA A 570 41.20 -10.10 12.66
N TYR A 571 40.37 -10.14 11.61
CA TYR A 571 39.68 -8.98 11.04
C TYR A 571 38.17 -9.25 11.00
N ARG A 572 37.37 -8.18 11.08
CA ARG A 572 35.94 -8.25 10.78
C ARG A 572 35.71 -8.16 9.28
N VAL A 573 35.72 -9.31 8.62
CA VAL A 573 35.58 -9.37 7.17
C VAL A 573 34.11 -9.39 6.78
N SER A 574 33.78 -8.57 5.80
CA SER A 574 32.43 -8.43 5.25
C SER A 574 32.29 -9.02 3.86
N ILE A 575 33.34 -8.90 3.05
CA ILE A 575 33.34 -9.29 1.64
C ILE A 575 34.60 -10.06 1.31
N VAL A 576 34.43 -11.15 0.56
CA VAL A 576 35.47 -11.85 -0.19
C VAL A 576 35.12 -11.75 -1.67
N VAL A 577 35.99 -11.16 -2.48
CA VAL A 577 35.86 -11.15 -3.95
C VAL A 577 36.75 -12.25 -4.51
N VAL A 578 36.23 -13.08 -5.40
CA VAL A 578 37.02 -14.11 -6.09
C VAL A 578 36.93 -13.89 -7.59
N THR A 579 38.09 -13.80 -8.22
CA THR A 579 38.27 -13.70 -9.67
C THR A 579 38.71 -15.06 -10.22
N TYR A 580 37.97 -15.53 -11.21
CA TYR A 580 38.13 -16.83 -11.86
C TYR A 580 38.69 -16.67 -13.27
N ARG A 581 39.26 -17.77 -13.74
CA ARG A 581 39.78 -17.93 -15.09
C ARG A 581 38.65 -17.91 -16.14
N GLN A 582 38.89 -17.25 -17.28
CA GLN A 582 37.91 -17.13 -18.39
C GLN A 582 38.23 -18.00 -19.61
N ASP A 583 39.52 -18.23 -19.89
CA ASP A 583 39.99 -18.75 -21.18
C ASP A 583 39.82 -20.27 -21.38
N CYS A 584 39.49 -21.04 -20.32
CA CYS A 584 38.97 -22.40 -20.45
C CYS A 584 38.22 -22.86 -19.18
N CYS A 585 37.47 -23.97 -19.30
CA CYS A 585 36.82 -24.69 -18.18
C CYS A 585 35.70 -23.90 -17.45
N PRO A 586 34.50 -23.74 -18.05
CA PRO A 586 33.35 -23.07 -17.44
C PRO A 586 32.95 -23.68 -16.08
N ASP A 587 33.10 -25.00 -15.96
CA ASP A 587 32.79 -25.74 -14.73
C ASP A 587 33.75 -25.48 -13.55
N SER A 588 34.74 -24.58 -13.69
CA SER A 588 35.67 -24.23 -12.60
C SER A 588 35.09 -23.20 -11.62
N ARG A 589 33.96 -22.57 -11.96
CA ARG A 589 33.28 -21.49 -11.20
C ARG A 589 32.06 -21.97 -10.41
N LYS A 590 31.90 -23.27 -10.22
CA LYS A 590 30.82 -23.90 -9.43
C LYS A 590 31.36 -25.04 -8.57
N ASP A 591 30.51 -25.54 -7.67
CA ASP A 591 30.78 -26.67 -6.78
C ASP A 591 31.92 -26.42 -5.76
N PHE A 592 32.01 -25.22 -5.17
CA PHE A 592 32.99 -24.92 -4.11
C PHE A 592 32.34 -24.13 -2.96
N GLU A 593 33.02 -24.09 -1.83
CA GLU A 593 32.57 -23.39 -0.62
C GLU A 593 33.67 -22.46 -0.11
N ILE A 594 33.28 -21.25 0.28
CA ILE A 594 34.13 -20.26 0.94
C ILE A 594 33.78 -20.25 2.43
N ARG A 595 34.78 -20.38 3.29
CA ARG A 595 34.65 -20.34 4.75
C ARG A 595 35.57 -19.27 5.33
N PHE A 596 35.13 -18.63 6.41
CA PHE A 596 35.91 -17.63 7.12
C PHE A 596 35.83 -17.82 8.63
N GLY A 597 36.98 -17.86 9.32
CA GLY A 597 37.03 -18.11 10.76
C GLY A 597 38.42 -18.01 11.37
N ASN A 598 38.55 -18.40 12.65
CA ASN A 598 39.78 -18.26 13.44
C ASN A 598 40.55 -19.58 13.65
N SER A 599 40.04 -20.71 13.16
CA SER A 599 40.64 -22.04 13.40
C SER A 599 41.54 -22.48 12.24
N LEU A 600 42.71 -23.02 12.58
CA LEU A 600 43.65 -23.72 11.68
C LEU A 600 43.39 -25.23 11.56
N LEU A 601 42.51 -25.79 12.39
CA LEU A 601 42.27 -27.24 12.48
C LEU A 601 41.09 -27.66 11.58
N ASP A 602 41.39 -28.54 10.61
CA ASP A 602 40.54 -29.33 9.69
C ASP A 602 39.09 -28.83 9.40
N GLU A 603 39.05 -27.81 8.52
CA GLU A 603 38.23 -27.59 7.31
C GLU A 603 36.70 -27.81 7.23
N ARG A 604 36.01 -28.47 8.17
CA ARG A 604 34.54 -28.69 8.03
C ARG A 604 33.67 -28.22 9.19
N TYR A 605 34.19 -28.18 10.41
CA TYR A 605 33.34 -28.07 11.60
C TYR A 605 33.43 -26.75 12.37
N TYR A 606 34.51 -25.96 12.21
CA TYR A 606 34.76 -24.81 13.10
C TYR A 606 34.77 -23.45 12.41
N SER A 607 35.20 -23.36 11.14
CA SER A 607 35.10 -22.12 10.37
C SER A 607 33.75 -22.08 9.65
N PRO A 608 32.87 -21.12 9.99
CA PRO A 608 31.53 -21.08 9.43
C PRO A 608 31.56 -20.66 7.95
N SER A 609 30.62 -21.22 7.19
CA SER A 609 30.48 -20.96 5.74
C SER A 609 30.10 -19.52 5.47
N CYS A 610 30.77 -18.89 4.50
CA CYS A 610 30.39 -17.60 3.92
C CYS A 610 29.46 -17.81 2.73
N ALA A 611 29.83 -18.71 1.81
CA ALA A 611 29.08 -18.96 0.59
C ALA A 611 29.28 -20.40 0.12
N VAL A 612 28.20 -21.04 -0.34
CA VAL A 612 28.21 -22.33 -1.06
C VAL A 612 27.80 -22.05 -2.50
N ILE A 613 28.67 -22.37 -3.45
CA ILE A 613 28.46 -22.05 -4.87
C ILE A 613 28.13 -23.35 -5.60
N SER A 614 26.87 -23.49 -6.03
CA SER A 614 26.34 -24.69 -6.69
C SER A 614 25.99 -24.47 -8.18
N SER A 615 26.02 -23.24 -8.67
CA SER A 615 25.75 -22.90 -10.07
C SER A 615 26.82 -21.95 -10.63
N ASP A 616 27.08 -22.07 -11.94
CA ASP A 616 28.10 -21.25 -12.62
C ASP A 616 27.64 -19.79 -12.74
N SER A 617 28.52 -18.85 -12.39
CA SER A 617 28.30 -17.42 -12.55
C SER A 617 28.75 -16.98 -13.95
N ALA A 618 27.94 -16.16 -14.63
CA ALA A 618 28.34 -15.55 -15.90
C ALA A 618 29.48 -14.51 -15.75
N ALA A 619 29.74 -14.05 -14.52
CA ALA A 619 30.77 -13.06 -14.21
C ALA A 619 32.10 -13.73 -13.77
N ASN A 620 33.23 -13.22 -14.29
CA ASN A 620 34.56 -13.73 -13.96
C ASN A 620 35.08 -13.23 -12.60
N SER A 621 34.52 -12.17 -12.04
CA SER A 621 34.83 -11.70 -10.69
C SER A 621 33.53 -11.61 -9.91
N VAL A 622 33.45 -12.34 -8.79
CA VAL A 622 32.22 -12.50 -8.01
C VAL A 622 32.48 -12.07 -6.57
N THR A 623 31.56 -11.29 -6.05
CA THR A 623 31.60 -10.77 -4.68
C THR A 623 30.75 -11.66 -3.77
N TYR A 624 31.34 -12.17 -2.70
CA TYR A 624 30.68 -13.02 -1.69
C TYR A 624 30.65 -12.30 -0.34
N SER A 625 29.50 -12.36 0.34
CA SER A 625 29.33 -11.77 1.67
C SER A 625 29.64 -12.79 2.78
N CYS A 626 30.39 -12.39 3.80
CA CYS A 626 30.78 -13.24 4.94
C CYS A 626 30.04 -12.89 6.26
N SER A 627 28.94 -12.14 6.20
CA SER A 627 28.06 -11.80 7.34
C SER A 627 28.73 -11.10 8.53
N ASP A 628 29.77 -10.28 8.30
CA ASP A 628 30.41 -9.43 9.33
C ASP A 628 30.89 -10.25 10.55
N ARG A 629 31.73 -11.25 10.28
CA ARG A 629 32.30 -12.15 11.29
C ARG A 629 33.75 -11.77 11.56
N GLU A 630 34.21 -12.01 12.78
CA GLU A 630 35.63 -11.91 13.12
C GLU A 630 36.34 -13.22 12.76
N GLY A 631 37.39 -13.14 11.94
CA GLY A 631 38.12 -14.29 11.46
C GLY A 631 39.53 -13.92 11.01
N ARG A 632 40.42 -14.91 10.95
CA ARG A 632 41.81 -14.75 10.49
C ARG A 632 42.07 -15.49 9.18
N TYR A 633 41.34 -16.58 8.94
CA TYR A 633 41.59 -17.49 7.81
C TYR A 633 40.42 -17.49 6.82
N VAL A 634 40.71 -17.30 5.54
CA VAL A 634 39.78 -17.58 4.43
C VAL A 634 40.15 -18.93 3.83
N LEU A 635 39.18 -19.83 3.70
CA LEU A 635 39.35 -21.15 3.10
C LEU A 635 38.40 -21.30 1.91
N ILE A 636 38.93 -21.71 0.76
CA ILE A 636 38.17 -22.04 -0.45
C ILE A 636 38.45 -23.50 -0.77
N HIS A 637 37.41 -24.34 -0.75
CA HIS A 637 37.56 -25.78 -1.00
C HIS A 637 36.45 -26.33 -1.90
N ARG A 638 36.71 -27.45 -2.57
CA ARG A 638 35.79 -28.14 -3.50
C ARG A 638 35.77 -29.64 -3.21
N PHE A 639 34.71 -30.36 -3.58
CA PHE A 639 34.60 -31.80 -3.28
C PHE A 639 35.54 -32.69 -4.12
N ILE A 640 35.56 -32.52 -5.44
CA ILE A 640 36.43 -33.25 -6.38
C ILE A 640 36.62 -32.37 -7.62
N LYS A 641 37.86 -32.24 -8.13
CA LYS A 641 38.33 -31.37 -9.25
C LYS A 641 39.22 -30.22 -8.78
N ALA A 642 40.24 -29.88 -9.58
CA ALA A 642 41.19 -28.80 -9.32
C ALA A 642 40.51 -27.44 -9.03
N LEU A 643 41.14 -26.65 -8.16
CA LEU A 643 40.80 -25.25 -7.89
C LEU A 643 41.60 -24.33 -8.81
N PHE A 644 40.94 -23.31 -9.35
CA PHE A 644 41.53 -22.25 -10.16
C PHE A 644 41.08 -20.91 -9.59
N LEU A 645 42.03 -20.16 -9.01
CA LEU A 645 41.77 -18.86 -8.38
C LEU A 645 42.76 -17.85 -8.94
N CYS A 646 42.27 -16.80 -9.60
CA CYS A 646 43.13 -15.78 -10.21
C CYS A 646 43.29 -14.53 -9.34
N GLU A 647 42.31 -14.19 -8.52
CA GLU A 647 42.50 -13.15 -7.48
C GLU A 647 41.49 -13.37 -6.36
N VAL A 648 41.91 -13.20 -5.12
CA VAL A 648 41.07 -13.26 -3.92
C VAL A 648 41.29 -11.97 -3.13
N GLU A 649 40.24 -11.16 -3.04
CA GLU A 649 40.27 -9.89 -2.31
C GLU A 649 39.42 -9.98 -1.04
N VAL A 650 39.88 -9.35 0.04
CA VAL A 650 39.23 -9.39 1.36
C VAL A 650 39.07 -7.98 1.91
N TYR A 651 37.86 -7.62 2.31
CA TYR A 651 37.52 -6.26 2.76
C TYR A 651 36.73 -6.21 4.09
N GLU A 652 37.07 -5.24 4.95
CA GLU A 652 36.39 -4.92 6.21
C GLU A 652 35.18 -3.97 6.00
N SER A 653 34.04 -4.22 6.67
CA SER A 653 32.87 -3.31 6.62
C SER A 653 32.93 -2.24 7.70
N ASP A 654 32.55 -1.00 7.35
CA ASP A 654 32.06 -0.05 8.36
C ASP A 654 30.58 -0.35 8.61
N ILE A 655 30.24 -0.69 9.85
CA ILE A 655 28.84 -0.84 10.27
C ILE A 655 28.28 0.56 10.47
N SER A 656 27.29 0.92 9.69
CA SER A 656 26.52 2.15 9.85
C SER A 656 25.06 1.78 9.97
N MET A 657 24.43 2.20 11.07
CA MET A 657 22.98 2.13 11.18
C MET A 657 22.43 3.27 10.33
N ARG A 658 21.88 2.93 9.15
CA ARG A 658 21.11 3.88 8.35
C ARG A 658 19.64 3.69 8.67
N SER A 659 19.03 4.74 9.17
CA SER A 659 17.58 4.80 9.33
C SER A 659 17.07 6.12 8.80
N PHE A 660 15.77 6.18 8.51
CA PHE A 660 15.12 7.46 8.31
C PHE A 660 14.18 7.74 9.47
N MET A 661 14.42 8.85 10.15
CA MET A 661 13.52 9.37 11.16
C MET A 661 12.50 10.27 10.44
N LYS A 662 11.22 9.94 10.59
CA LYS A 662 10.11 10.78 10.18
C LYS A 662 9.79 11.72 11.33
N ILE A 663 9.95 13.02 11.09
CA ILE A 663 9.49 14.05 11.99
C ILE A 663 8.19 14.62 11.42
N VAL A 664 7.15 14.64 12.24
CA VAL A 664 5.86 15.24 11.93
C VAL A 664 5.65 16.42 12.86
N PHE A 665 5.52 17.61 12.29
CA PHE A 665 5.20 18.81 13.07
C PHE A 665 3.70 19.02 13.08
N ASN A 666 3.10 19.05 14.27
CA ASN A 666 1.70 19.38 14.49
C ASN A 666 1.60 20.83 15.00
N SER A 667 2.26 21.77 14.31
CA SER A 667 2.42 23.16 14.74
C SER A 667 2.17 24.14 13.60
N THR A 668 1.68 25.34 13.92
CA THR A 668 1.50 26.47 12.99
C THR A 668 2.82 27.15 12.60
N THR A 669 3.95 26.66 13.13
CA THR A 669 5.28 27.23 12.88
C THR A 669 5.73 26.98 11.45
N ASN A 670 5.99 28.04 10.69
CA ASN A 670 6.43 27.95 9.30
C ASN A 670 7.88 27.43 9.21
N LEU A 671 8.05 26.18 8.75
CA LEU A 671 9.36 25.54 8.56
C LEU A 671 9.97 25.75 7.17
N SER A 672 9.39 26.61 6.32
CA SER A 672 10.03 27.00 5.05
C SER A 672 11.31 27.83 5.27
N ASN A 673 11.55 28.32 6.49
CA ASN A 673 12.74 29.09 6.81
C ASN A 673 13.95 28.18 7.12
N GLN A 674 15.00 28.27 6.31
CA GLN A 674 16.25 27.51 6.43
C GLN A 674 16.95 27.69 7.79
N THR A 675 16.78 28.84 8.44
CA THR A 675 17.33 29.10 9.78
C THR A 675 16.71 28.17 10.82
N VAL A 676 15.42 27.85 10.68
CA VAL A 676 14.69 26.99 11.62
C VAL A 676 15.06 25.52 11.42
N THR A 677 15.23 25.08 10.17
CA THR A 677 15.64 23.69 9.85
C THR A 677 17.07 23.40 10.29
N ASP A 678 17.99 24.36 10.21
CA ASP A 678 19.36 24.22 10.72
C ASP A 678 19.42 24.15 12.25
N ILE A 679 18.57 24.92 12.94
CA ILE A 679 18.40 24.84 14.40
C ILE A 679 17.94 23.44 14.82
N VAL A 680 16.96 22.85 14.11
CA VAL A 680 16.46 21.50 14.41
C VAL A 680 17.57 20.45 14.29
N LEU A 681 18.35 20.45 13.20
CA LEU A 681 19.46 19.50 13.04
C LEU A 681 20.54 19.67 14.12
N LYS A 682 20.87 20.91 14.48
CA LYS A 682 21.88 21.21 15.49
C LYS A 682 21.45 20.75 16.89
N GLU A 683 20.20 20.97 17.26
CA GLU A 683 19.65 20.57 18.56
C GLU A 683 19.54 19.05 18.68
N LEU A 684 19.08 18.36 17.62
CA LEU A 684 19.06 16.90 17.58
C LEU A 684 20.48 16.32 17.75
N LYS A 685 21.48 16.86 17.03
CA LYS A 685 22.90 16.45 17.19
C LYS A 685 23.42 16.67 18.60
N SER A 686 23.09 17.81 19.21
CA SER A 686 23.55 18.17 20.55
C SER A 686 22.93 17.26 21.62
N ALA A 687 21.63 16.94 21.51
CA ALA A 687 20.94 16.05 22.43
C ALA A 687 21.52 14.62 22.41
N MET A 688 21.89 14.11 21.23
CA MET A 688 22.51 12.79 21.09
C MET A 688 23.92 12.73 21.67
N ALA A 689 24.71 13.79 21.48
CA ALA A 689 26.08 13.86 21.99
C ALA A 689 26.14 13.82 23.53
N VAL A 690 25.18 14.45 24.21
CA VAL A 690 25.05 14.43 25.70
C VAL A 690 24.87 13.00 26.24
N ARG A 691 24.45 12.04 25.41
CA ARG A 691 24.15 10.66 25.80
C ARG A 691 25.13 9.62 25.27
N GLY A 692 26.28 10.05 24.75
CA GLY A 692 27.33 9.15 24.27
C GLY A 692 27.06 8.53 22.89
N ILE A 693 25.99 8.94 22.20
CA ILE A 693 25.77 8.60 20.79
C ILE A 693 26.62 9.56 19.96
N THR A 694 27.87 9.15 19.75
CA THR A 694 28.88 9.91 19.00
C THR A 694 28.94 9.44 17.55
N ASN A 695 29.50 10.25 16.65
CA ASN A 695 29.58 9.98 15.20
C ASN A 695 28.22 9.87 14.47
N VAL A 696 27.23 10.68 14.89
CA VAL A 696 25.94 10.76 14.18
C VAL A 696 25.98 11.80 13.06
N THR A 697 25.66 11.37 11.85
CA THR A 697 25.37 12.27 10.73
C THR A 697 23.86 12.38 10.55
N LEU A 698 23.32 13.58 10.76
CA LEU A 698 21.95 13.93 10.41
C LEU A 698 21.94 14.81 9.17
N SER A 699 21.06 14.50 8.23
CA SER A 699 20.77 15.33 7.06
C SER A 699 19.30 15.21 6.67
N TRP A 700 18.74 16.26 6.07
CA TRP A 700 17.39 16.19 5.52
C TRP A 700 17.39 15.36 4.24
N SER A 701 16.54 14.33 4.13
CA SER A 701 16.32 13.67 2.83
C SER A 701 15.32 14.42 1.96
N GLN A 702 14.48 15.25 2.56
CA GLN A 702 13.47 16.10 1.88
C GLN A 702 13.36 17.43 2.63
N THR A 703 13.32 18.56 1.92
CA THR A 703 13.09 19.89 2.49
C THR A 703 11.57 20.16 2.62
N PRO A 704 11.13 20.93 3.62
CA PRO A 704 9.73 21.32 3.81
C PRO A 704 9.04 21.87 2.55
N GLU A 705 9.77 22.65 1.74
CA GLU A 705 9.25 23.27 0.51
C GLU A 705 9.02 22.28 -0.63
N LYS A 706 9.74 21.14 -0.70
CA LYS A 706 9.54 20.15 -1.76
C LYS A 706 8.21 19.40 -1.66
N ILE A 707 7.58 19.39 -0.49
CA ILE A 707 6.25 18.79 -0.31
C ILE A 707 5.15 19.74 -0.80
N ALA A 708 5.39 21.06 -0.77
CA ALA A 708 4.51 22.04 -1.40
C ALA A 708 4.76 22.14 -2.92
N ALA A 709 6.01 22.03 -3.38
CA ALA A 709 6.39 22.25 -4.77
C ALA A 709 6.25 21.03 -5.70
N GLU A 710 6.17 19.79 -5.18
CA GLU A 710 5.83 18.62 -6.02
C GLU A 710 4.33 18.56 -6.38
N ALA A 711 3.52 19.48 -5.84
CA ALA A 711 2.14 19.75 -6.29
C ALA A 711 2.03 20.91 -7.30
N ASP A 712 3.13 21.62 -7.62
CA ASP A 712 3.11 22.89 -8.38
C ASP A 712 3.90 22.87 -9.71
N PHE A 713 4.37 21.72 -10.19
CA PHE A 713 5.00 21.62 -11.51
C PHE A 713 4.11 20.87 -12.51
N LEU A 714 3.16 21.60 -13.11
CA LEU A 714 2.74 21.46 -14.52
C LEU A 714 1.89 22.68 -14.94
N SER A 715 2.51 23.86 -15.01
CA SER A 715 2.12 24.89 -15.97
C SER A 715 3.25 25.90 -16.15
N LEU A 716 3.94 25.82 -17.30
CA LEU A 716 3.94 26.88 -18.32
C LEU A 716 4.97 26.54 -19.40
N SER A 717 4.45 26.51 -20.61
CA SER A 717 5.11 26.44 -21.91
C SER A 717 5.92 27.70 -22.22
N GLU A 718 7.11 27.54 -22.79
CA GLU A 718 7.79 28.44 -23.74
C GLU A 718 8.64 27.49 -24.63
N GLU A 719 8.54 27.38 -25.96
CA GLU A 719 7.95 28.15 -27.05
C GLU A 719 6.98 27.31 -27.92
#